data_AF-A0A6M0BXF6-F1
#
_entry.id   AF-A0A6M0BXF6-F1
#
_cell.length_a   1.000
_cell.length_b   1.000
_cell.length_c   1.000
_cell.angle_alpha   90.00
_cell.angle_beta   90.00
_cell.angle_gamma   90.00
#
_symmetry.space_group_name_H-M   'P 1'
#
loop_
_entity.id
_entity.type
_entity.pdbx_description
1 polymer ?
#
loop_
_entity_poly.entity_id
_entity_poly.type
_entity_poly.pdbx_seq_one_letter_code
_entity_poly.pdbx_strand_id
1 'polypeptide(L)'
;MTNCPTDTTSSSVNHNLEVAKQEYQYNYNHIPPVAMVNELPEREKPSKEWFLLLVKSIRLLFVNIVITNRGNQGNKGVRDDVIKYILEVIYKQIKSIKIGEDNKIIPFFFQLLLNQQLLLTQQLLSQGIPDDFREIDDLFVSILRENGLSVLKDILEEAVKVLEEGSPEGHATSLEDYQKLFSYKELFPETGGIPSIAYTFEEDEVFAYMRVAGYNPLMIEQVSSLDERFPVTETQYQEVMGKDDSLAVAGKEGRLYLADYKILEGALNGTYPNKYQKYIYAPLALFAVPKGSDPNRKLRPVAIQCGQTPGADNPIFTPNSSKYAWLFAKTVVEIVDANFHEAVSHLARTHLFVGSFIPPTHRQLPQNHCLSLLLRPHFEGTLAINDGAQGILIAPKGGVDSLLSSTIDNASVLAVLGLQSYGFNGAMLRKQLEQRGVDDPNLLPVYPYRDDALLVWDAIHQWVSDYLNLYYSRDEEVQADRRLQAWAGEVMAFDGARVPDFGEDGGIRTLEYLINAVTLIIFTASAQHAAVNFPQKDIMSYAPAVPLAGYLPSSILKGEVSEQDYLDLLPPLEQAQGQLNLTYLLGSVYYTKLGEYSKNHFTDSKVKPLLEKFQENLNQVEATIEQRNFNRPQYRYLLPSQIPQSINI
;
A
#
# COMPACT_ATOMS: atom_id res chain seq x y z
N MET A 1 8.66 17.22 -37.93
CA MET A 1 8.03 16.49 -36.81
C MET A 1 8.58 15.07 -36.82
N THR A 2 8.85 14.49 -35.65
CA THR A 2 9.19 13.07 -35.54
C THR A 2 7.87 12.37 -35.26
N ASN A 3 7.29 11.67 -36.23
CA ASN A 3 5.99 11.03 -36.01
C ASN A 3 6.16 9.87 -35.01
N CYS A 4 5.17 9.64 -34.14
CA CYS A 4 5.11 8.38 -33.41
C CYS A 4 5.16 7.22 -34.43
N PRO A 5 5.90 6.13 -34.18
CA PRO A 5 5.89 4.98 -35.09
C PRO A 5 4.50 4.31 -35.12
N THR A 6 3.62 4.78 -36.02
CA THR A 6 2.21 4.34 -36.10
C THR A 6 2.03 3.08 -36.95
N ASP A 7 2.94 2.82 -37.90
CA ASP A 7 2.82 1.75 -38.90
C ASP A 7 4.19 1.15 -39.27
N THR A 8 4.99 0.74 -38.28
CA THR A 8 6.15 -0.12 -38.58
C THR A 8 5.66 -1.53 -38.89
N THR A 9 5.33 -1.79 -40.16
CA THR A 9 4.93 -3.10 -40.68
C THR A 9 6.11 -4.04 -40.91
N SER A 10 7.29 -3.76 -40.34
CA SER A 10 8.43 -4.66 -40.50
C SER A 10 8.11 -6.02 -39.88
N SER A 11 8.53 -7.09 -40.53
CA SER A 11 8.35 -8.45 -40.05
C SER A 11 8.91 -8.64 -38.64
N SER A 12 10.01 -7.94 -38.32
CA SER A 12 10.64 -7.96 -36.99
C SER A 12 9.76 -7.34 -35.88
N VAL A 13 9.12 -6.19 -36.13
CA VAL A 13 8.25 -5.56 -35.13
C VAL A 13 7.02 -6.42 -34.87
N ASN A 14 6.39 -6.94 -35.93
CA ASN A 14 5.26 -7.85 -35.78
C ASN A 14 5.66 -9.13 -35.05
N HIS A 15 6.82 -9.71 -35.36
CA HIS A 15 7.33 -10.88 -34.65
C HIS A 15 7.53 -10.60 -33.15
N ASN A 16 8.12 -9.47 -32.77
CA ASN A 16 8.32 -9.11 -31.37
C ASN A 16 7.00 -8.93 -30.60
N LEU A 17 5.96 -8.39 -31.25
CA LEU A 17 4.63 -8.29 -30.65
C LEU A 17 3.97 -9.66 -30.49
N GLU A 18 4.14 -10.58 -31.44
CA GLU A 18 3.66 -11.96 -31.30
C GLU A 18 4.38 -12.71 -30.17
N VAL A 19 5.70 -12.50 -29.99
CA VAL A 19 6.44 -13.02 -28.83
C VAL A 19 5.89 -12.43 -27.53
N ALA A 20 5.66 -11.11 -27.48
CA ALA A 20 5.07 -10.48 -26.31
C ALA A 20 3.65 -11.01 -26.00
N LYS A 21 2.86 -11.35 -27.02
CA LYS A 21 1.55 -12.00 -26.83
C LYS A 21 1.66 -13.40 -26.25
N GLN A 22 2.75 -14.11 -26.50
CA GLN A 22 3.02 -15.43 -25.91
C GLN A 22 3.46 -15.32 -24.45
N GLU A 23 4.26 -14.30 -24.13
CA GLU A 23 4.77 -14.05 -22.78
C GLU A 23 3.71 -13.45 -21.83
N TYR A 24 2.90 -12.50 -22.31
CA TYR A 24 1.93 -11.75 -21.49
C TYR A 24 0.54 -12.34 -21.73
N GLN A 25 0.30 -13.55 -21.21
CA GLN A 25 -1.03 -14.16 -21.23
C GLN A 25 -1.88 -13.68 -20.07
N TYR A 26 -3.18 -13.50 -20.29
CA TYR A 26 -4.11 -13.15 -19.24
C TYR A 26 -4.58 -14.38 -18.47
N ASN A 27 -4.77 -14.22 -17.16
CA ASN A 27 -5.44 -15.13 -16.26
C ASN A 27 -6.51 -14.36 -15.47
N TYR A 28 -7.73 -14.88 -15.47
CA TYR A 28 -8.90 -14.25 -14.85
C TYR A 28 -9.36 -14.97 -13.58
N ASN A 29 -8.58 -15.96 -13.12
CA ASN A 29 -8.94 -16.87 -12.04
C ASN A 29 -8.18 -16.58 -10.74
N HIS A 30 -7.10 -15.79 -10.79
CA HIS A 30 -6.34 -15.41 -9.61
C HIS A 30 -7.17 -14.58 -8.63
N ILE A 31 -7.82 -13.53 -9.12
CA ILE A 31 -8.88 -12.78 -8.43
C ILE A 31 -10.04 -12.62 -9.42
N PRO A 32 -11.01 -13.55 -9.46
CA PRO A 32 -12.09 -13.46 -10.45
C PRO A 32 -12.94 -12.19 -10.26
N PRO A 33 -13.23 -11.40 -11.31
CA PRO A 33 -12.90 -11.58 -12.73
C PRO A 33 -11.74 -10.69 -13.24
N VAL A 34 -10.88 -10.17 -12.35
CA VAL A 34 -9.79 -9.24 -12.67
C VAL A 34 -8.78 -9.88 -13.63
N ALA A 35 -8.37 -9.11 -14.65
CA ALA A 35 -7.35 -9.52 -15.60
C ALA A 35 -5.95 -9.38 -14.96
N MET A 36 -5.26 -10.50 -14.76
CA MET A 36 -3.88 -10.55 -14.29
C MET A 36 -2.99 -11.28 -15.29
N VAL A 37 -1.67 -11.15 -15.18
CA VAL A 37 -0.76 -11.97 -15.98
C VAL A 37 -0.80 -13.42 -15.48
N ASN A 38 -0.74 -14.40 -16.38
CA ASN A 38 -0.82 -15.82 -16.04
C ASN A 38 0.46 -16.35 -15.37
N GLU A 39 1.61 -15.92 -15.87
CA GLU A 39 2.93 -16.23 -15.32
C GLU A 39 3.80 -14.97 -15.44
N LEU A 40 4.65 -14.73 -14.44
CA LEU A 40 5.57 -13.59 -14.47
C LEU A 40 6.59 -13.74 -15.62
N PRO A 41 6.60 -12.83 -16.62
CA PRO A 41 7.60 -12.87 -17.67
C PRO A 41 9.02 -12.63 -17.13
N GLU A 42 10.02 -13.34 -17.65
CA GLU A 42 11.42 -13.26 -17.16
C GLU A 42 11.97 -11.83 -17.09
N ARG A 43 11.59 -10.97 -18.05
CA ARG A 43 12.02 -9.56 -18.11
C ARG A 43 11.40 -8.64 -17.06
N GLU A 44 10.34 -9.10 -16.39
CA GLU A 44 9.64 -8.34 -15.34
C GLU A 44 10.21 -8.66 -13.95
N LYS A 45 11.15 -9.61 -13.84
CA LYS A 45 11.76 -9.97 -12.56
C LYS A 45 12.50 -8.76 -11.95
N PRO A 46 12.49 -8.61 -10.61
CA PRO A 46 13.09 -7.46 -9.97
C PRO A 46 14.60 -7.35 -10.26
N SER A 47 15.07 -6.11 -10.33
CA SER A 47 16.49 -5.80 -10.54
C SER A 47 17.32 -6.11 -9.29
N LYS A 48 18.66 -6.19 -9.47
CA LYS A 48 19.58 -6.40 -8.34
C LYS A 48 19.52 -5.22 -7.36
N GLU A 49 19.40 -4.02 -7.90
CA GLU A 49 19.30 -2.77 -7.15
C GLU A 49 18.07 -2.76 -6.25
N TRP A 50 16.92 -3.21 -6.77
CA TRP A 50 15.71 -3.40 -5.98
C TRP A 50 15.91 -4.43 -4.86
N PHE A 51 16.50 -5.59 -5.16
CA PHE A 51 16.76 -6.62 -4.15
C PHE A 51 17.65 -6.13 -3.01
N LEU A 52 18.66 -5.30 -3.29
CA LEU A 52 19.53 -4.73 -2.26
C LEU A 52 18.74 -3.83 -1.29
N LEU A 53 17.77 -3.05 -1.79
CA LEU A 53 16.90 -2.22 -0.95
C LEU A 53 15.95 -3.08 -0.09
N LEU A 54 15.40 -4.14 -0.67
CA LEU A 54 14.55 -5.09 0.06
C LEU A 54 15.33 -5.74 1.22
N VAL A 55 16.53 -6.27 0.94
CA VAL A 55 17.40 -6.91 1.95
C VAL A 55 17.74 -5.95 3.08
N LYS A 56 18.03 -4.68 2.78
CA LYS A 56 18.28 -3.66 3.80
C LYS A 56 17.09 -3.51 4.75
N SER A 57 15.86 -3.54 4.24
CA SER A 57 14.63 -3.42 5.04
C SER A 57 14.38 -4.68 5.89
N ILE A 58 14.53 -5.86 5.28
CA ILE A 58 14.40 -7.16 5.97
C ILE A 58 15.42 -7.26 7.12
N ARG A 59 16.65 -6.79 6.92
CA ARG A 59 17.69 -6.80 7.96
C ARG A 59 17.26 -6.03 9.20
N LEU A 60 16.65 -4.84 9.04
CA LEU A 60 16.19 -4.04 10.17
C LEU A 60 15.09 -4.75 10.96
N LEU A 61 14.12 -5.34 10.26
CA LEU A 61 13.05 -6.12 10.87
C LEU A 61 13.57 -7.37 11.59
N PHE A 62 14.47 -8.11 10.94
CA PHE A 62 15.08 -9.30 11.52
C PHE A 62 15.79 -8.99 12.85
N VAL A 63 16.59 -7.92 12.89
CA VAL A 63 17.25 -7.49 14.13
C VAL A 63 16.21 -7.13 15.20
N ASN A 64 15.15 -6.42 14.83
CA ASN A 64 14.07 -6.10 15.75
C ASN A 64 13.40 -7.35 16.34
N ILE A 65 12.99 -8.30 15.50
CA ILE A 65 12.34 -9.55 15.92
C ILE A 65 13.22 -10.33 16.90
N VAL A 66 14.53 -10.46 16.61
CA VAL A 66 15.46 -11.15 17.50
C VAL A 66 15.50 -10.51 18.89
N ILE A 67 15.61 -9.18 18.96
CA ILE A 67 15.65 -8.46 20.25
C ILE A 67 14.30 -8.59 20.98
N THR A 68 13.19 -8.43 20.26
CA THR A 68 11.83 -8.51 20.84
C THR A 68 11.54 -9.88 21.43
N ASN A 69 11.85 -10.96 20.69
CA ASN A 69 11.42 -12.31 21.07
C ASN A 69 12.35 -12.97 22.09
N ARG A 70 13.61 -12.55 22.16
CA ARG A 70 14.62 -13.23 23.00
C ARG A 70 15.23 -12.33 24.07
N GLY A 71 14.90 -11.04 24.05
CA GLY A 71 15.58 -10.03 24.85
C GLY A 71 16.98 -9.73 24.33
N ASN A 72 17.55 -8.61 24.78
CA ASN A 72 18.96 -8.29 24.57
C ASN A 72 19.80 -9.17 25.51
N GLN A 73 20.39 -10.26 25.00
CA GLN A 73 21.14 -11.25 25.78
C GLN A 73 22.66 -10.97 25.79
N GLY A 74 23.12 -9.95 25.06
CA GLY A 74 24.52 -9.59 24.93
C GLY A 74 25.00 -8.69 26.07
N ASN A 75 26.06 -9.09 26.77
CA ASN A 75 26.77 -8.21 27.71
C ASN A 75 27.46 -7.01 27.03
N LYS A 76 27.48 -6.91 25.68
CA LYS A 76 28.09 -5.84 24.88
C LYS A 76 27.25 -5.30 23.69
N GLY A 77 26.00 -5.78 23.49
CA GLY A 77 25.03 -5.19 22.55
C GLY A 77 24.43 -6.13 21.48
N VAL A 78 23.52 -5.56 20.68
CA VAL A 78 22.65 -6.20 19.65
C VAL A 78 23.39 -7.15 18.68
N ARG A 79 24.66 -6.87 18.39
CA ARG A 79 25.51 -7.68 17.50
C ARG A 79 25.69 -9.11 18.01
N ASP A 80 25.89 -9.28 19.31
CA ASP A 80 26.14 -10.59 19.91
C ASP A 80 24.87 -11.46 19.91
N ASP A 81 23.69 -10.84 20.06
CA ASP A 81 22.39 -11.52 20.01
C ASP A 81 22.07 -12.07 18.62
N VAL A 82 22.33 -11.25 17.59
CA VAL A 82 22.16 -11.66 16.19
C VAL A 82 23.15 -12.78 15.83
N ILE A 83 24.42 -12.67 16.24
CA ILE A 83 25.42 -13.72 16.00
C ILE A 83 25.04 -15.01 16.72
N LYS A 84 24.63 -14.92 17.99
CA LYS A 84 24.17 -16.08 18.78
C LYS A 84 22.96 -16.75 18.12
N TYR A 85 22.00 -15.97 17.63
CA TYR A 85 20.86 -16.49 16.88
C TYR A 85 21.31 -17.25 15.61
N ILE A 86 22.19 -16.65 14.79
CA ILE A 86 22.69 -17.28 13.56
C ILE A 86 23.37 -18.61 13.90
N LEU A 87 24.20 -18.64 14.94
CA LEU A 87 24.87 -19.86 15.41
C LEU A 87 23.87 -20.91 15.92
N GLU A 88 22.81 -20.51 16.61
CA GLU A 88 21.75 -21.43 17.08
C GLU A 88 20.94 -22.03 15.93
N VAL A 89 20.59 -21.25 14.91
CA VAL A 89 19.92 -21.75 13.70
C VAL A 89 20.81 -22.77 13.00
N ILE A 90 22.07 -22.43 12.76
CA ILE A 90 23.05 -23.35 12.16
C ILE A 90 23.17 -24.63 13.00
N TYR A 91 23.26 -24.53 14.32
CA TYR A 91 23.36 -25.68 15.22
C TYR A 91 22.10 -26.56 15.19
N LYS A 92 20.90 -25.97 15.27
CA LYS A 92 19.63 -26.72 15.20
C LYS A 92 19.46 -27.42 13.86
N GLN A 93 19.87 -26.77 12.77
CA GLN A 93 19.86 -27.36 11.43
C GLN A 93 20.84 -28.54 11.32
N ILE A 94 22.06 -28.41 11.84
CA ILE A 94 23.02 -29.54 11.92
C ILE A 94 22.41 -30.72 12.69
N LYS A 95 21.63 -30.44 13.75
CA LYS A 95 21.00 -31.45 14.59
C LYS A 95 19.72 -32.07 13.99
N SER A 96 19.02 -31.37 13.09
CA SER A 96 17.78 -31.84 12.46
C SER A 96 18.04 -32.77 11.26
N ILE A 97 19.28 -32.85 10.76
CA ILE A 97 19.71 -33.83 9.76
C ILE A 97 19.64 -35.25 10.38
N LYS A 98 18.56 -35.98 10.06
CA LYS A 98 18.47 -37.42 10.34
C LYS A 98 19.32 -38.19 9.32
N ILE A 99 20.32 -38.94 9.79
CA ILE A 99 20.96 -39.99 9.00
C ILE A 99 19.92 -41.13 8.88
N GLY A 100 19.18 -41.16 7.77
CA GLY A 100 18.22 -42.22 7.45
C GLY A 100 18.90 -43.42 6.80
N GLU A 101 18.54 -44.63 7.21
CA GLU A 101 19.16 -45.91 6.85
C GLU A 101 18.95 -46.40 5.41
N ASP A 102 18.27 -45.68 4.52
CA ASP A 102 18.06 -46.14 3.14
C ASP A 102 19.04 -45.48 2.17
N ASN A 103 20.20 -46.14 2.05
CA ASN A 103 21.19 -45.94 1.01
C ASN A 103 20.57 -46.10 -0.39
N LYS A 104 20.31 -44.98 -1.08
CA LYS A 104 20.68 -44.74 -2.49
C LYS A 104 20.31 -43.30 -2.91
N ILE A 105 21.32 -42.58 -3.42
CA ILE A 105 21.34 -41.16 -3.84
C ILE A 105 21.61 -40.16 -2.69
N ILE A 106 22.70 -40.38 -1.95
CA ILE A 106 23.29 -39.39 -1.02
C ILE A 106 24.84 -39.32 -1.13
N PRO A 107 25.46 -39.07 -2.31
CA PRO A 107 26.85 -38.56 -2.27
C PRO A 107 27.04 -37.17 -2.86
N PHE A 108 26.33 -36.79 -3.94
CA PHE A 108 26.60 -35.51 -4.61
C PHE A 108 26.04 -34.31 -3.83
N PHE A 109 24.79 -34.38 -3.37
CA PHE A 109 24.16 -33.32 -2.56
C PHE A 109 24.75 -33.22 -1.15
N PHE A 110 25.13 -34.34 -0.54
CA PHE A 110 25.78 -34.36 0.78
C PHE A 110 27.19 -33.78 0.73
N GLN A 111 27.94 -34.00 -0.35
CA GLN A 111 29.27 -33.43 -0.55
C GLN A 111 29.21 -31.95 -0.95
N LEU A 112 28.16 -31.52 -1.65
CA LEU A 112 27.91 -30.11 -1.96
C LEU A 112 27.55 -29.30 -0.69
N LEU A 113 26.67 -29.85 0.16
CA LEU A 113 26.30 -29.27 1.45
C LEU A 113 27.47 -29.26 2.45
N LEU A 114 28.24 -30.36 2.56
CA LEU A 114 29.43 -30.38 3.40
C LEU A 114 30.52 -29.43 2.89
N ASN A 115 30.79 -29.34 1.59
CA ASN A 115 31.79 -28.42 1.05
C ASN A 115 31.39 -26.95 1.21
N GLN A 116 30.11 -26.61 1.06
CA GLN A 116 29.60 -25.24 1.27
C GLN A 116 29.55 -24.85 2.75
N GLN A 117 29.16 -25.77 3.64
CA GLN A 117 29.23 -25.58 5.09
C GLN A 117 30.68 -25.51 5.58
N LEU A 118 31.61 -26.32 5.01
CA LEU A 118 33.04 -26.22 5.29
C LEU A 118 33.62 -24.90 4.78
N LEU A 119 33.14 -24.35 3.66
CA LEU A 119 33.58 -23.04 3.17
C LEU A 119 33.15 -21.92 4.11
N LEU A 120 31.89 -21.91 4.55
CA LEU A 120 31.35 -20.96 5.53
C LEU A 120 32.06 -21.09 6.88
N THR A 121 32.22 -22.31 7.40
CA THR A 121 32.96 -22.53 8.65
C THR A 121 34.45 -22.28 8.51
N GLN A 122 35.09 -22.61 7.38
CA GLN A 122 36.50 -22.25 7.13
C GLN A 122 36.68 -20.75 6.95
N GLN A 123 35.77 -20.02 6.30
CA GLN A 123 35.82 -18.55 6.22
C GLN A 123 35.66 -17.93 7.61
N LEU A 124 34.66 -18.36 8.39
CA LEU A 124 34.43 -17.91 9.77
C LEU A 124 35.60 -18.27 10.72
N LEU A 125 36.24 -19.43 10.54
CA LEU A 125 37.37 -19.89 11.35
C LEU A 125 38.74 -19.36 10.90
N SER A 126 38.92 -19.01 9.61
CA SER A 126 40.21 -18.54 9.06
C SER A 126 40.34 -17.03 8.99
N GLN A 127 39.24 -16.29 8.84
CA GLN A 127 39.26 -14.82 8.75
C GLN A 127 38.81 -14.13 10.04
N GLY A 128 38.24 -14.89 11.00
CA GLY A 128 37.51 -14.32 12.12
C GLY A 128 36.21 -13.66 11.66
N ILE A 129 35.28 -13.40 12.59
CA ILE A 129 34.08 -12.62 12.27
C ILE A 129 34.51 -11.16 12.15
N PRO A 130 34.36 -10.50 10.99
CA PRO A 130 34.80 -9.13 10.78
C PRO A 130 34.11 -8.17 11.75
N ASP A 131 34.81 -7.12 12.16
CA ASP A 131 34.29 -6.08 13.07
C ASP A 131 33.22 -5.16 12.45
N ASP A 132 32.92 -5.35 11.16
CA ASP A 132 32.10 -4.49 10.35
C ASP A 132 30.90 -5.24 9.74
N PHE A 133 29.69 -4.69 9.91
CA PHE A 133 28.42 -5.27 9.43
C PHE A 133 28.33 -5.39 7.90
N ARG A 134 29.18 -4.66 7.15
CA ARG A 134 29.21 -4.66 5.68
C ARG A 134 29.60 -6.01 5.06
N GLU A 135 30.39 -6.83 5.77
CA GLU A 135 30.80 -8.15 5.27
C GLU A 135 29.76 -9.25 5.59
N ILE A 136 28.86 -9.00 6.54
CA ILE A 136 27.64 -9.82 6.75
C ILE A 136 26.64 -9.57 5.61
N ASP A 137 26.57 -8.33 5.10
CA ASP A 137 25.78 -8.02 3.91
C ASP A 137 26.31 -8.80 2.70
N ASP A 138 27.63 -8.93 2.52
CA ASP A 138 28.22 -9.77 1.47
C ASP A 138 27.93 -11.27 1.64
N LEU A 139 27.83 -11.75 2.89
CA LEU A 139 27.44 -13.12 3.20
C LEU A 139 25.95 -13.38 2.88
N PHE A 140 25.06 -12.47 3.28
CA PHE A 140 23.63 -12.56 2.92
C PHE A 140 23.43 -12.43 1.41
N VAL A 141 24.10 -11.47 0.78
CA VAL A 141 24.04 -11.25 -0.68
C VAL A 141 24.62 -12.43 -1.44
N SER A 142 25.70 -13.08 -0.99
CA SER A 142 26.25 -14.28 -1.64
C SER A 142 25.34 -15.50 -1.51
N ILE A 143 24.75 -15.73 -0.33
CA ILE A 143 23.77 -16.80 -0.09
C ILE A 143 22.53 -16.62 -1.00
N LEU A 144 22.04 -15.38 -1.13
CA LEU A 144 20.90 -15.03 -1.99
C LEU A 144 21.27 -15.10 -3.50
N ARG A 145 22.50 -14.71 -3.87
CA ARG A 145 22.98 -14.62 -5.26
C ARG A 145 23.24 -15.99 -5.92
N GLU A 146 23.64 -17.00 -5.17
CA GLU A 146 24.03 -18.31 -5.74
C GLU A 146 22.86 -19.29 -5.95
N ASN A 147 21.73 -19.15 -5.25
CA ASN A 147 20.74 -20.24 -5.14
C ASN A 147 19.28 -19.90 -5.48
N GLY A 148 18.92 -18.63 -5.68
CA GLY A 148 17.55 -18.21 -6.01
C GLY A 148 16.50 -18.48 -4.91
N LEU A 149 15.26 -18.03 -5.12
CA LEU A 149 14.15 -18.05 -4.14
C LEU A 149 13.68 -19.45 -3.71
N SER A 150 13.96 -20.51 -4.48
CA SER A 150 13.40 -21.84 -4.22
C SER A 150 14.12 -22.62 -3.11
N VAL A 151 15.44 -22.43 -2.94
CA VAL A 151 16.23 -23.06 -1.84
C VAL A 151 16.10 -22.27 -0.53
N LEU A 152 15.80 -20.96 -0.64
CA LEU A 152 15.50 -20.10 0.50
C LEU A 152 14.22 -20.50 1.22
N LYS A 153 13.24 -21.12 0.56
CA LYS A 153 11.97 -21.47 1.19
C LYS A 153 12.14 -22.38 2.39
N ASP A 154 12.92 -23.46 2.27
CA ASP A 154 13.15 -24.41 3.37
C ASP A 154 14.04 -23.82 4.48
N ILE A 155 15.01 -22.96 4.12
CA ILE A 155 15.90 -22.27 5.07
C ILE A 155 15.15 -21.16 5.83
N LEU A 156 14.30 -20.40 5.13
CA LEU A 156 13.44 -19.37 5.70
C LEU A 156 12.33 -19.97 6.54
N GLU A 157 11.72 -21.10 6.14
CA GLU A 157 10.69 -21.77 6.95
C GLU A 157 11.24 -22.24 8.30
N GLU A 158 12.48 -22.74 8.35
CA GLU A 158 13.11 -23.13 9.62
C GLU A 158 13.64 -21.91 10.40
N ALA A 159 14.17 -20.89 9.73
CA ALA A 159 14.56 -19.63 10.37
C ALA A 159 13.35 -18.88 10.96
N VAL A 160 12.20 -18.89 10.28
CA VAL A 160 10.92 -18.31 10.74
C VAL A 160 10.43 -19.03 11.99
N LYS A 161 10.41 -20.37 12.02
CA LYS A 161 10.06 -21.13 13.24
C LYS A 161 10.96 -20.78 14.42
N VAL A 162 12.26 -20.60 14.16
CA VAL A 162 13.24 -20.25 15.21
C VAL A 162 13.14 -18.77 15.62
N LEU A 163 12.67 -17.88 14.73
CA LEU A 163 12.31 -16.49 15.05
C LEU A 163 11.03 -16.42 15.87
N GLU A 164 10.06 -17.29 15.61
CA GLU A 164 8.80 -17.35 16.35
C GLU A 164 8.98 -17.84 17.80
N GLU A 165 10.06 -18.57 18.11
CA GLU A 165 10.39 -18.98 19.48
C GLU A 165 10.60 -17.76 20.39
N GLY A 166 9.74 -17.64 21.41
CA GLY A 166 9.77 -16.52 22.36
C GLY A 166 9.00 -15.28 21.90
N SER A 167 8.24 -15.38 20.80
CA SER A 167 7.35 -14.29 20.38
C SER A 167 6.41 -13.87 21.51
N PRO A 168 6.17 -12.57 21.69
CA PRO A 168 5.10 -12.09 22.55
C PRO A 168 3.75 -12.69 22.10
N GLU A 169 3.01 -13.27 23.04
CA GLU A 169 1.73 -13.94 22.75
C GLU A 169 0.60 -13.42 23.64
N GLY A 170 -0.63 -13.45 23.10
CA GLY A 170 -1.84 -13.13 23.84
C GLY A 170 -2.22 -11.64 23.78
N HIS A 171 -3.34 -11.33 24.41
CA HIS A 171 -3.79 -9.94 24.52
C HIS A 171 -2.83 -9.13 25.40
N ALA A 172 -2.62 -7.88 25.02
CA ALA A 172 -1.81 -6.94 25.77
C ALA A 172 -2.45 -6.64 27.13
N THR A 173 -1.61 -6.37 28.14
CA THR A 173 -2.06 -5.90 29.45
C THR A 173 -2.01 -4.38 29.56
N SER A 174 -1.34 -3.72 28.61
CA SER A 174 -1.21 -2.27 28.49
C SER A 174 -0.78 -1.88 27.07
N LEU A 175 -0.96 -0.61 26.69
CA LEU A 175 -0.48 -0.09 25.41
C LEU A 175 1.07 -0.13 25.29
N GLU A 176 1.78 -0.18 26.42
CA GLU A 176 3.23 -0.30 26.49
C GLU A 176 3.73 -1.66 25.98
N ASP A 177 2.90 -2.71 26.04
CA ASP A 177 3.26 -4.01 25.48
C ASP A 177 3.44 -3.97 23.96
N TYR A 178 2.63 -3.17 23.25
CA TYR A 178 2.82 -2.93 21.81
C TYR A 178 4.08 -2.13 21.51
N GLN A 179 4.46 -1.18 22.37
CA GLN A 179 5.69 -0.41 22.19
C GLN A 179 6.94 -1.30 22.31
N LYS A 180 6.90 -2.36 23.14
CA LYS A 180 8.00 -3.32 23.27
C LYS A 180 8.27 -4.11 21.98
N LEU A 181 7.30 -4.20 21.06
CA LEU A 181 7.50 -4.80 19.73
C LEU A 181 8.49 -4.00 18.87
N PHE A 182 8.78 -2.76 19.24
CA PHE A 182 9.71 -1.85 18.56
C PHE A 182 11.04 -1.76 19.33
N SER A 183 11.69 -2.91 19.48
CA SER A 183 12.90 -3.05 20.29
C SER A 183 14.17 -2.50 19.63
N TYR A 184 14.19 -2.31 18.30
CA TYR A 184 15.35 -1.82 17.58
C TYR A 184 15.20 -0.35 17.15
N LYS A 185 16.02 0.53 17.74
CA LYS A 185 15.96 1.98 17.54
C LYS A 185 16.10 2.43 16.07
N GLU A 186 16.79 1.64 15.25
CA GLU A 186 17.01 1.95 13.84
C GLU A 186 15.77 1.73 12.96
N LEU A 187 14.69 1.14 13.48
CA LEU A 187 13.41 1.12 12.76
C LEU A 187 12.88 2.54 12.54
N PHE A 188 12.93 3.36 13.59
CA PHE A 188 12.51 4.77 13.59
C PHE A 188 13.53 5.62 14.34
N PRO A 189 14.67 5.96 13.71
CA PRO A 189 15.79 6.61 14.40
C PRO A 189 15.42 8.00 14.94
N GLU A 190 14.53 8.72 14.26
CA GLU A 190 14.09 10.08 14.63
C GLU A 190 13.28 10.12 15.94
N THR A 191 12.66 9.01 16.31
CA THR A 191 11.75 8.88 17.46
C THR A 191 12.23 7.85 18.49
N GLY A 192 13.44 7.30 18.31
CA GLY A 192 14.02 6.34 19.24
C GLY A 192 13.48 4.90 19.10
N GLY A 193 12.89 4.56 17.95
CA GLY A 193 12.50 3.19 17.59
C GLY A 193 11.01 2.97 17.40
N ILE A 194 10.15 3.88 17.86
CA ILE A 194 8.67 3.74 17.83
C ILE A 194 8.09 4.81 16.89
N PRO A 195 7.16 4.50 15.98
CA PRO A 195 6.56 5.50 15.09
C PRO A 195 5.80 6.59 15.88
N SER A 196 5.85 7.84 15.41
CA SER A 196 5.27 9.00 16.12
C SER A 196 3.77 8.86 16.43
N ILE A 197 3.02 8.12 15.61
CA ILE A 197 1.58 7.90 15.80
C ILE A 197 1.27 7.24 17.15
N ALA A 198 2.20 6.43 17.68
CA ALA A 198 2.02 5.70 18.94
C ALA A 198 1.77 6.60 20.15
N TYR A 199 2.11 7.89 20.05
CA TYR A 199 1.96 8.87 21.14
C TYR A 199 0.72 9.75 21.03
N THR A 200 0.00 9.72 19.89
CA THR A 200 -1.07 10.69 19.59
C THR A 200 -2.33 10.09 18.98
N PHE A 201 -2.34 8.79 18.66
CA PHE A 201 -3.48 8.13 18.00
C PHE A 201 -4.80 8.19 18.79
N GLU A 202 -4.72 8.29 20.13
CA GLU A 202 -5.92 8.43 20.98
C GLU A 202 -6.59 9.81 20.84
N GLU A 203 -5.93 10.81 20.26
CA GLU A 203 -6.45 12.16 20.10
C GLU A 203 -7.49 12.24 18.97
N ASP A 204 -8.60 12.92 19.22
CA ASP A 204 -9.68 13.09 18.24
C ASP A 204 -9.25 13.88 17.00
N GLU A 205 -8.33 14.83 17.18
CA GLU A 205 -7.77 15.60 16.07
C GLU A 205 -6.96 14.70 15.14
N VAL A 206 -6.16 13.78 15.68
CA VAL A 206 -5.37 12.82 14.88
C VAL A 206 -6.30 11.84 14.16
N PHE A 207 -7.29 11.30 14.87
CA PHE A 207 -8.32 10.44 14.27
C PHE A 207 -9.03 11.12 13.08
N ALA A 208 -9.46 12.37 13.22
CA ALA A 208 -10.07 13.09 12.09
C ALA A 208 -9.06 13.46 11.00
N TYR A 209 -7.82 13.81 11.36
CA TYR A 209 -6.79 14.19 10.39
C TYR A 209 -6.38 13.01 9.48
N MET A 210 -6.44 11.77 9.97
CA MET A 210 -6.15 10.59 9.14
C MET A 210 -7.10 10.45 7.93
N ARG A 211 -8.31 11.01 7.98
CA ARG A 211 -9.27 10.97 6.86
C ARG A 211 -8.85 11.84 5.67
N VAL A 212 -7.94 12.78 5.89
CA VAL A 212 -7.47 13.74 4.88
C VAL A 212 -5.96 13.68 4.63
N ALA A 213 -5.20 13.05 5.53
CA ALA A 213 -3.74 13.02 5.50
C ALA A 213 -3.12 11.71 6.02
N GLY A 214 -3.94 10.71 6.33
CA GLY A 214 -3.49 9.41 6.81
C GLY A 214 -3.20 8.43 5.66
N TYR A 215 -3.27 7.15 5.97
CA TYR A 215 -3.05 6.04 5.04
C TYR A 215 -4.18 5.88 4.02
N ASN A 216 -5.41 6.30 4.36
CA ASN A 216 -6.56 6.24 3.46
C ASN A 216 -7.30 7.59 3.33
N PRO A 217 -6.71 8.57 2.64
CA PRO A 217 -7.29 9.90 2.53
C PRO A 217 -8.41 9.95 1.47
N LEU A 218 -9.16 8.87 1.25
CA LEU A 218 -10.08 8.70 0.12
C LEU A 218 -11.53 8.40 0.54
N MET A 219 -11.78 8.15 1.83
CA MET A 219 -13.08 7.62 2.30
C MET A 219 -14.15 8.66 2.58
N ILE A 220 -13.78 9.87 2.98
CA ILE A 220 -14.78 10.86 3.37
C ILE A 220 -15.49 11.46 2.16
N GLU A 221 -16.80 11.66 2.32
CA GLU A 221 -17.68 12.33 1.38
C GLU A 221 -18.47 13.43 2.08
N GLN A 222 -18.67 14.57 1.43
CA GLN A 222 -19.51 15.65 1.94
C GLN A 222 -20.98 15.22 1.92
N VAL A 223 -21.71 15.51 2.99
CA VAL A 223 -23.15 15.24 3.09
C VAL A 223 -23.91 16.50 3.50
N SER A 224 -25.09 16.70 2.92
CA SER A 224 -25.97 17.81 3.30
C SER A 224 -26.96 17.44 4.43
N SER A 225 -27.21 16.15 4.62
CA SER A 225 -28.02 15.58 5.68
C SER A 225 -27.68 14.10 5.90
N LEU A 226 -27.96 13.58 7.08
CA LEU A 226 -27.84 12.15 7.38
C LEU A 226 -29.15 11.43 7.03
N ASP A 227 -29.03 10.19 6.58
CA ASP A 227 -30.19 9.32 6.35
C ASP A 227 -30.62 8.57 7.63
N GLU A 228 -31.69 7.77 7.52
CA GLU A 228 -32.28 7.05 8.66
C GLU A 228 -31.35 6.02 9.31
N ARG A 229 -30.27 5.58 8.63
CA ARG A 229 -29.29 4.64 9.18
C ARG A 229 -28.45 5.27 10.26
N PHE A 230 -28.29 6.60 10.26
CA PHE A 230 -27.42 7.30 11.18
C PHE A 230 -28.11 8.50 11.86
N PRO A 231 -29.04 8.23 12.80
CA PRO A 231 -29.90 9.24 13.42
C PRO A 231 -29.16 10.06 14.50
N VAL A 232 -28.06 10.73 14.13
CA VAL A 232 -27.34 11.66 15.02
C VAL A 232 -28.27 12.83 15.37
N THR A 233 -28.42 13.09 16.66
CA THR A 233 -29.32 14.13 17.17
C THR A 233 -28.65 15.50 17.18
N GLU A 234 -29.47 16.55 17.15
CA GLU A 234 -29.02 17.94 17.30
C GLU A 234 -28.20 18.14 18.60
N THR A 235 -28.66 17.53 19.70
CA THR A 235 -27.95 17.58 20.99
C THR A 235 -26.56 16.96 20.90
N GLN A 236 -26.42 15.77 20.31
CA GLN A 236 -25.13 15.10 20.14
C GLN A 236 -24.17 15.92 19.24
N TYR A 237 -24.69 16.55 18.19
CA TYR A 237 -23.89 17.44 17.34
C TYR A 237 -23.38 18.65 18.12
N GLN A 238 -24.28 19.36 18.81
CA GLN A 238 -23.97 20.58 19.56
C GLN A 238 -23.04 20.34 20.77
N GLU A 239 -23.08 19.14 21.34
CA GLU A 239 -22.14 18.69 22.38
C GLU A 239 -20.68 18.71 21.92
N VAL A 240 -20.43 18.50 20.63
CA VAL A 240 -19.09 18.51 20.03
C VAL A 240 -18.77 19.85 19.35
N MET A 241 -19.74 20.39 18.62
CA MET A 241 -19.53 21.54 17.73
C MET A 241 -19.92 22.89 18.35
N GLY A 242 -20.58 22.89 19.50
CA GLY A 242 -21.03 24.08 20.21
C GLY A 242 -22.54 24.33 20.05
N LYS A 243 -23.15 24.89 21.11
CA LYS A 243 -24.60 25.18 21.17
C LYS A 243 -25.06 26.29 20.22
N ASP A 244 -24.12 27.04 19.65
CA ASP A 244 -24.34 28.11 18.69
C ASP A 244 -24.22 27.63 17.23
N ASP A 245 -24.00 26.33 17.00
CA ASP A 245 -24.05 25.67 15.70
C ASP A 245 -25.26 24.70 15.62
N SER A 246 -25.55 24.16 14.44
CA SER A 246 -26.52 23.08 14.32
C SER A 246 -26.24 22.11 13.18
N LEU A 247 -26.70 20.87 13.32
CA LEU A 247 -26.49 19.83 12.31
C LEU A 247 -27.09 20.25 10.96
N ALA A 248 -28.31 20.78 10.98
CA ALA A 248 -29.00 21.23 9.76
C ALA A 248 -28.33 22.44 9.09
N VAL A 249 -27.76 23.39 9.85
CA VAL A 249 -27.03 24.52 9.29
C VAL A 249 -25.70 24.06 8.72
N ALA A 250 -24.95 23.24 9.45
CA ALA A 250 -23.69 22.68 8.98
C ALA A 250 -23.84 21.89 7.67
N GLY A 251 -24.91 21.10 7.53
CA GLY A 251 -25.22 20.40 6.29
C GLY A 251 -25.52 21.33 5.13
N LYS A 252 -26.31 22.40 5.35
CA LYS A 252 -26.59 23.42 4.32
C LYS A 252 -25.35 24.23 3.91
N GLU A 253 -24.41 24.40 4.82
CA GLU A 253 -23.14 25.09 4.60
C GLU A 253 -22.04 24.18 4.03
N GLY A 254 -22.32 22.90 3.77
CA GLY A 254 -21.34 21.95 3.22
C GLY A 254 -20.22 21.58 4.22
N ARG A 255 -20.49 21.63 5.52
CA ARG A 255 -19.49 21.39 6.57
C ARG A 255 -19.50 19.98 7.16
N LEU A 256 -20.44 19.11 6.75
CA LEU A 256 -20.54 17.73 7.24
C LEU A 256 -19.89 16.76 6.26
N TYR A 257 -19.15 15.79 6.80
CA TYR A 257 -18.48 14.76 6.03
C TYR A 257 -18.71 13.39 6.68
N LEU A 258 -19.00 12.38 5.87
CA LEU A 258 -19.32 11.03 6.32
C LEU A 258 -18.28 10.04 5.77
N ALA A 259 -17.79 9.16 6.62
CA ALA A 259 -17.17 7.91 6.20
C ALA A 259 -18.18 6.77 6.42
N ASP A 260 -18.67 6.18 5.33
CA ASP A 260 -19.67 5.11 5.34
C ASP A 260 -19.07 3.80 4.81
N TYR A 261 -18.91 2.82 5.70
CA TYR A 261 -18.31 1.52 5.38
C TYR A 261 -19.36 0.46 5.02
N LYS A 262 -20.53 0.87 4.52
CA LYS A 262 -21.61 -0.05 4.11
C LYS A 262 -21.16 -1.15 3.15
N ILE A 263 -20.15 -0.93 2.32
CA ILE A 263 -19.62 -1.95 1.41
C ILE A 263 -19.13 -3.23 2.14
N LEU A 264 -18.82 -3.13 3.43
CA LEU A 264 -18.43 -4.23 4.31
C LEU A 264 -19.60 -4.86 5.08
N GLU A 265 -20.82 -4.36 4.92
CA GLU A 265 -22.00 -4.92 5.58
C GLU A 265 -22.24 -6.38 5.15
N GLY A 266 -22.35 -7.28 6.12
CA GLY A 266 -22.50 -8.71 5.87
C GLY A 266 -21.18 -9.43 5.51
N ALA A 267 -20.04 -8.75 5.61
CA ALA A 267 -18.75 -9.39 5.42
C ALA A 267 -18.50 -10.51 6.44
N LEU A 268 -17.87 -11.59 5.99
CA LEU A 268 -17.60 -12.75 6.84
C LEU A 268 -16.33 -12.53 7.66
N ASN A 269 -16.46 -12.71 8.98
CA ASN A 269 -15.34 -12.67 9.92
C ASN A 269 -14.29 -13.75 9.62
N GLY A 270 -13.01 -13.36 9.64
CA GLY A 270 -11.88 -14.27 9.51
C GLY A 270 -11.55 -14.99 10.82
N THR A 271 -10.88 -16.14 10.71
CA THR A 271 -10.43 -16.92 11.88
C THR A 271 -8.98 -17.37 11.80
N TYR A 272 -8.35 -17.40 10.61
CA TYR A 272 -6.95 -17.82 10.47
C TYR A 272 -6.03 -16.89 11.28
N PRO A 273 -5.03 -17.41 12.04
CA PRO A 273 -4.50 -18.79 12.10
C PRO A 273 -5.25 -19.79 13.01
N ASN A 274 -6.52 -19.53 13.34
CA ASN A 274 -7.42 -20.32 14.20
C ASN A 274 -7.07 -20.33 15.69
N LYS A 275 -6.32 -19.30 16.13
CA LYS A 275 -6.05 -19.04 17.56
C LYS A 275 -7.06 -18.06 18.16
N TYR A 276 -7.55 -17.10 17.37
CA TYR A 276 -8.48 -16.06 17.80
C TYR A 276 -9.60 -15.86 16.77
N GLN A 277 -10.76 -15.44 17.24
CA GLN A 277 -11.83 -14.96 16.37
C GLN A 277 -11.56 -13.49 16.01
N LYS A 278 -11.53 -13.18 14.70
CA LYS A 278 -11.46 -11.79 14.22
C LYS A 278 -12.88 -11.26 13.95
N TYR A 279 -13.05 -9.95 13.93
CA TYR A 279 -14.31 -9.29 13.68
C TYR A 279 -14.14 -8.16 12.66
N ILE A 280 -14.95 -8.18 11.60
CA ILE A 280 -15.15 -7.06 10.69
C ILE A 280 -16.45 -6.33 11.06
N TYR A 281 -16.50 -5.03 10.78
CA TYR A 281 -17.65 -4.16 11.08
C TYR A 281 -18.06 -3.37 9.84
N ALA A 282 -19.11 -2.56 9.95
CA ALA A 282 -19.54 -1.63 8.91
C ALA A 282 -20.05 -0.32 9.52
N PRO A 283 -19.18 0.48 10.17
CA PRO A 283 -19.57 1.70 10.86
C PRO A 283 -19.95 2.85 9.92
N LEU A 284 -20.64 3.83 10.51
CA LEU A 284 -20.80 5.18 9.97
C LEU A 284 -20.09 6.16 10.92
N ALA A 285 -19.24 7.04 10.39
CA ALA A 285 -18.52 8.04 11.17
C ALA A 285 -18.74 9.44 10.61
N LEU A 286 -19.37 10.31 11.41
CA LEU A 286 -19.64 11.70 11.05
C LEU A 286 -18.50 12.59 11.51
N PHE A 287 -18.09 13.46 10.62
CA PHE A 287 -17.14 14.52 10.87
C PHE A 287 -17.73 15.88 10.48
N ALA A 288 -17.24 16.95 11.10
CA ALA A 288 -17.65 18.30 10.75
C ALA A 288 -16.48 19.28 10.79
N VAL A 289 -16.50 20.24 9.87
CA VAL A 289 -15.62 21.41 9.92
C VAL A 289 -16.31 22.49 10.78
N PRO A 290 -15.63 23.08 11.77
CA PRO A 290 -16.19 24.18 12.57
C PRO A 290 -16.69 25.32 11.69
N LYS A 291 -17.75 26.02 12.11
CA LYS A 291 -18.20 27.25 11.43
C LYS A 291 -17.14 28.36 11.51
N GLY A 292 -17.21 29.32 10.59
CA GLY A 292 -16.32 30.47 10.53
C GLY A 292 -15.46 30.49 9.27
N SER A 293 -14.56 31.49 9.20
CA SER A 293 -13.75 31.78 8.01
C SER A 293 -12.25 31.58 8.22
N ASP A 294 -11.84 30.97 9.33
CA ASP A 294 -10.42 30.65 9.55
C ASP A 294 -9.97 29.62 8.49
N PRO A 295 -8.91 29.91 7.72
CA PRO A 295 -8.40 29.00 6.69
C PRO A 295 -7.74 27.73 7.24
N ASN A 296 -7.55 27.62 8.56
CA ASN A 296 -6.94 26.46 9.22
C ASN A 296 -7.95 25.64 10.03
N ARG A 297 -9.25 25.79 9.79
CA ARG A 297 -10.29 24.98 10.44
C ARG A 297 -10.09 23.51 10.10
N LYS A 298 -9.85 22.71 11.15
CA LYS A 298 -9.63 21.27 11.04
C LYS A 298 -10.94 20.50 11.20
N LEU A 299 -11.01 19.37 10.53
CA LEU A 299 -12.08 18.39 10.67
C LEU A 299 -12.15 17.87 12.12
N ARG A 300 -13.36 17.69 12.67
CA ARG A 300 -13.59 17.10 14.00
C ARG A 300 -14.48 15.87 13.90
N PRO A 301 -14.21 14.79 14.65
CA PRO A 301 -15.13 13.67 14.73
C PRO A 301 -16.32 14.04 15.62
N VAL A 302 -17.53 13.79 15.13
CA VAL A 302 -18.78 14.18 15.82
C VAL A 302 -19.45 12.96 16.43
N ALA A 303 -19.65 11.92 15.63
CA ALA A 303 -20.40 10.74 16.05
C ALA A 303 -19.94 9.50 15.30
N ILE A 304 -20.04 8.34 15.94
CA ILE A 304 -19.78 7.02 15.34
C ILE A 304 -20.91 6.06 15.70
N GLN A 305 -21.39 5.30 14.73
CA GLN A 305 -22.24 4.14 14.92
C GLN A 305 -21.51 2.91 14.36
N CYS A 306 -21.29 1.88 15.18
CA CYS A 306 -20.42 0.74 14.81
C CYS A 306 -21.07 -0.31 13.87
N GLY A 307 -22.24 0.00 13.31
CA GLY A 307 -22.97 -0.83 12.36
C GLY A 307 -24.00 -0.02 11.57
N GLN A 308 -24.53 -0.61 10.52
CA GLN A 308 -25.40 0.08 9.55
C GLN A 308 -26.85 0.27 10.02
N THR A 309 -27.32 -0.60 10.93
CA THR A 309 -28.70 -0.53 11.45
C THR A 309 -28.70 0.14 12.82
N PRO A 310 -29.34 1.30 13.00
CA PRO A 310 -29.37 2.00 14.27
C PRO A 310 -30.23 1.26 15.30
N GLY A 311 -29.93 1.46 16.58
CA GLY A 311 -30.73 0.93 17.68
C GLY A 311 -29.88 0.52 18.87
N ALA A 312 -30.48 -0.21 19.81
CA ALA A 312 -29.77 -0.67 21.01
C ALA A 312 -28.55 -1.55 20.70
N ASP A 313 -28.52 -2.19 19.52
CA ASP A 313 -27.41 -3.04 19.10
C ASP A 313 -26.23 -2.25 18.53
N ASN A 314 -26.48 -1.05 18.01
CA ASN A 314 -25.49 -0.13 17.46
C ASN A 314 -25.79 1.29 17.98
N PRO A 315 -25.51 1.58 19.27
CA PRO A 315 -25.68 2.92 19.81
C PRO A 315 -24.71 3.92 19.14
N ILE A 316 -25.07 5.21 19.20
CA ILE A 316 -24.25 6.30 18.69
C ILE A 316 -23.31 6.80 19.79
N PHE A 317 -22.01 6.79 19.51
CA PHE A 317 -20.96 7.32 20.37
C PHE A 317 -20.50 8.69 19.89
N THR A 318 -20.12 9.55 20.83
CA THR A 318 -19.55 10.88 20.59
C THR A 318 -18.27 11.05 21.43
N PRO A 319 -17.45 12.07 21.19
CA PRO A 319 -16.33 12.43 22.06
C PRO A 319 -16.65 12.57 23.55
N ASN A 320 -17.92 12.81 23.91
CA ASN A 320 -18.38 12.94 25.30
C ASN A 320 -18.88 11.63 25.91
N SER A 321 -18.85 10.52 25.16
CA SER A 321 -19.09 9.18 25.69
C SER A 321 -17.98 8.77 26.67
N SER A 322 -18.14 7.65 27.39
CA SER A 322 -17.07 7.18 28.28
C SER A 322 -15.78 6.94 27.48
N LYS A 323 -14.62 7.19 28.12
CA LYS A 323 -13.30 7.13 27.47
C LYS A 323 -13.13 5.89 26.59
N TYR A 324 -13.34 4.71 27.16
CA TYR A 324 -13.09 3.45 26.45
C TYR A 324 -14.20 3.10 25.44
N ALA A 325 -15.45 3.55 25.64
CA ALA A 325 -16.48 3.38 24.61
C ALA A 325 -16.19 4.22 23.37
N TRP A 326 -15.72 5.47 23.56
CA TRP A 326 -15.31 6.33 22.45
C TRP A 326 -14.06 5.81 21.75
N LEU A 327 -13.03 5.39 22.50
CA LEU A 327 -11.83 4.76 21.92
C LEU A 327 -12.19 3.50 21.13
N PHE A 328 -13.01 2.60 21.68
CA PHE A 328 -13.47 1.41 20.98
C PHE A 328 -14.18 1.77 19.66
N ALA A 329 -15.10 2.75 19.69
CA ALA A 329 -15.81 3.18 18.49
C ALA A 329 -14.87 3.75 17.42
N LYS A 330 -13.88 4.57 17.80
CA LYS A 330 -12.84 5.06 16.88
C LYS A 330 -12.02 3.91 16.30
N THR A 331 -11.57 2.98 17.14
CA THR A 331 -10.79 1.81 16.71
C THR A 331 -11.58 0.90 15.76
N VAL A 332 -12.90 0.76 15.94
CA VAL A 332 -13.77 0.07 14.97
C VAL A 332 -13.69 0.74 13.60
N VAL A 333 -13.70 2.08 13.54
CA VAL A 333 -13.52 2.83 12.28
C VAL A 333 -12.13 2.57 11.70
N GLU A 334 -11.05 2.64 12.49
CA GLU A 334 -9.69 2.35 12.01
C GLU A 334 -9.55 0.93 11.43
N ILE A 335 -10.14 -0.07 12.09
CA ILE A 335 -10.12 -1.46 11.63
C ILE A 335 -10.75 -1.57 10.24
N VAL A 336 -11.95 -1.02 10.05
CA VAL A 336 -12.63 -1.13 8.75
C VAL A 336 -11.98 -0.26 7.69
N ASP A 337 -11.42 0.88 8.07
CA ASP A 337 -10.72 1.80 7.19
C ASP A 337 -9.42 1.16 6.68
N ALA A 338 -8.72 0.41 7.53
CA ALA A 338 -7.58 -0.42 7.12
C ALA A 338 -7.97 -1.57 6.17
N ASN A 339 -9.10 -2.24 6.43
CA ASN A 339 -9.59 -3.31 5.54
C ASN A 339 -10.03 -2.76 4.18
N PHE A 340 -10.71 -1.61 4.15
CA PHE A 340 -11.04 -0.94 2.90
C PHE A 340 -9.77 -0.42 2.20
N HIS A 341 -8.86 0.19 2.94
CA HIS A 341 -7.60 0.71 2.41
C HIS A 341 -6.81 -0.38 1.69
N GLU A 342 -6.49 -1.48 2.36
CA GLU A 342 -5.63 -2.51 1.79
C GLU A 342 -6.28 -3.18 0.59
N ALA A 343 -7.56 -3.54 0.67
CA ALA A 343 -8.26 -4.23 -0.41
C ALA A 343 -8.60 -3.29 -1.59
N VAL A 344 -9.05 -2.07 -1.30
CA VAL A 344 -9.64 -1.15 -2.29
C VAL A 344 -8.66 -0.04 -2.67
N SER A 345 -8.30 0.83 -1.74
CA SER A 345 -7.49 2.02 -2.04
C SER A 345 -6.08 1.67 -2.51
N HIS A 346 -5.50 0.61 -1.95
CA HIS A 346 -4.15 0.12 -2.22
C HIS A 346 -4.18 -0.97 -3.30
N LEU A 347 -4.53 -2.22 -2.97
CA LEU A 347 -4.47 -3.33 -3.91
C LEU A 347 -5.27 -3.09 -5.20
N ALA A 348 -6.58 -2.84 -5.09
CA ALA A 348 -7.43 -2.72 -6.26
C ALA A 348 -7.12 -1.48 -7.10
N ARG A 349 -7.14 -0.30 -6.48
CA ARG A 349 -7.09 0.99 -7.17
C ARG A 349 -5.68 1.46 -7.53
N THR A 350 -4.62 0.75 -7.12
CA THR A 350 -3.26 0.97 -7.64
C THR A 350 -2.70 -0.27 -8.32
N HIS A 351 -2.39 -1.34 -7.58
CA HIS A 351 -1.70 -2.53 -8.10
C HIS A 351 -2.45 -3.22 -9.25
N LEU A 352 -3.73 -3.56 -9.03
CA LEU A 352 -4.53 -4.25 -10.04
C LEU A 352 -4.91 -3.30 -11.18
N PHE A 353 -5.22 -2.04 -10.86
CA PHE A 353 -5.49 -1.01 -11.86
C PHE A 353 -4.31 -0.83 -12.83
N VAL A 354 -3.10 -0.55 -12.33
CA VAL A 354 -1.91 -0.34 -13.18
C VAL A 354 -1.52 -1.63 -13.87
N GLY A 355 -1.59 -2.77 -13.17
CA GLY A 355 -1.30 -4.09 -13.72
C GLY A 355 -2.10 -4.41 -14.99
N SER A 356 -3.34 -3.92 -15.10
CA SER A 356 -4.19 -4.11 -16.29
C SER A 356 -3.64 -3.44 -17.57
N PHE A 357 -2.84 -2.38 -17.45
CA PHE A 357 -2.27 -1.65 -18.60
C PHE A 357 -0.96 -2.25 -19.11
N ILE A 358 -0.31 -3.12 -18.34
CA ILE A 358 1.02 -3.65 -18.68
C ILE A 358 0.94 -4.66 -19.83
N PRO A 359 0.12 -5.72 -19.78
CA PRO A 359 -0.03 -6.64 -20.90
C PRO A 359 -0.38 -5.95 -22.24
N PRO A 360 -1.42 -5.11 -22.35
CA PRO A 360 -1.74 -4.49 -23.64
C PRO A 360 -0.61 -3.57 -24.13
N THR A 361 0.10 -2.88 -23.23
CA THR A 361 1.28 -2.06 -23.60
C THR A 361 2.38 -2.91 -24.24
N HIS A 362 2.63 -4.12 -23.73
CA HIS A 362 3.61 -5.03 -24.32
C HIS A 362 3.13 -5.70 -25.60
N ARG A 363 1.83 -6.02 -25.67
CA ARG A 363 1.22 -6.83 -26.74
C ARG A 363 0.83 -6.02 -27.98
N GLN A 364 0.53 -4.74 -27.81
CA GLN A 364 -0.01 -3.89 -28.88
C GLN A 364 0.92 -2.75 -29.30
N LEU A 365 1.79 -2.25 -28.41
CA LEU A 365 2.67 -1.12 -28.71
C LEU A 365 4.11 -1.63 -28.97
N PRO A 366 4.69 -1.35 -30.17
CA PRO A 366 6.11 -1.58 -30.43
C PRO A 366 6.98 -0.91 -29.36
N GLN A 367 8.15 -1.49 -29.04
CA GLN A 367 9.02 -0.97 -27.99
C GLN A 367 9.43 0.51 -28.23
N ASN A 368 9.59 0.91 -29.49
CA ASN A 368 9.93 2.27 -29.92
C ASN A 368 8.70 3.18 -30.13
N HIS A 369 7.48 2.70 -29.90
CA HIS A 369 6.29 3.53 -29.94
C HIS A 369 6.37 4.62 -28.86
N CYS A 370 6.00 5.86 -29.18
CA CYS A 370 6.12 7.00 -28.28
C CYS A 370 5.43 6.74 -26.92
N LEU A 371 4.22 6.17 -26.95
CA LEU A 371 3.49 5.79 -25.73
C LEU A 371 4.14 4.62 -24.96
N SER A 372 4.72 3.64 -25.65
CA SER A 372 5.46 2.53 -24.99
C SER A 372 6.69 3.05 -24.26
N LEU A 373 7.45 3.96 -24.89
CA LEU A 373 8.60 4.61 -24.26
C LEU A 373 8.19 5.44 -23.05
N LEU A 374 7.03 6.11 -23.10
CA LEU A 374 6.54 6.91 -21.97
C LEU A 374 6.09 6.03 -20.80
N LEU A 375 5.28 4.99 -21.06
CA LEU A 375 4.61 4.22 -20.00
C LEU A 375 5.48 3.15 -19.31
N ARG A 376 6.32 2.42 -20.05
CA ARG A 376 7.04 1.25 -19.50
C ARG A 376 7.87 1.54 -18.24
N PRO A 377 8.56 2.68 -18.09
CA PRO A 377 9.26 3.00 -16.85
C PRO A 377 8.33 3.08 -15.63
N HIS A 378 7.07 3.43 -15.83
CA HIS A 378 6.05 3.46 -14.77
C HIS A 378 5.46 2.09 -14.43
N PHE A 379 5.86 1.04 -15.14
CA PHE A 379 5.42 -0.34 -14.91
C PHE A 379 6.52 -1.23 -14.32
N GLU A 380 7.73 -0.70 -14.14
CA GLU A 380 8.89 -1.46 -13.66
C GLU A 380 8.58 -2.11 -12.30
N GLY A 381 8.63 -3.44 -12.24
CA GLY A 381 8.41 -4.22 -11.01
C GLY A 381 6.94 -4.48 -10.65
N THR A 382 5.97 -3.85 -11.31
CA THR A 382 4.55 -3.97 -10.94
C THR A 382 4.01 -5.39 -11.12
N LEU A 383 4.35 -6.06 -12.23
CA LEU A 383 3.94 -7.46 -12.40
C LEU A 383 4.64 -8.39 -11.40
N ALA A 384 5.90 -8.13 -11.07
CA ALA A 384 6.64 -8.96 -10.11
C ALA A 384 6.07 -8.85 -8.69
N ILE A 385 5.75 -7.64 -8.23
CA ILE A 385 5.18 -7.47 -6.90
C ILE A 385 3.75 -8.00 -6.82
N ASN A 386 2.95 -7.86 -7.89
CA ASN A 386 1.60 -8.43 -7.96
C ASN A 386 1.63 -9.97 -7.95
N ASP A 387 2.58 -10.59 -8.64
CA ASP A 387 2.82 -12.04 -8.61
C ASP A 387 3.26 -12.51 -7.21
N GLY A 388 4.17 -11.78 -6.56
CA GLY A 388 4.58 -12.04 -5.17
C GLY A 388 3.41 -11.93 -4.19
N ALA A 389 2.59 -10.88 -4.31
CA ALA A 389 1.39 -10.68 -3.50
C ALA A 389 0.41 -11.85 -3.66
N GLN A 390 0.24 -12.37 -4.87
CA GLN A 390 -0.59 -13.55 -5.12
C GLN A 390 -0.15 -14.77 -4.31
N GLY A 391 1.16 -15.05 -4.26
CA GLY A 391 1.68 -16.23 -3.58
C GLY A 391 1.75 -16.10 -2.06
N ILE A 392 1.90 -14.88 -1.53
CA ILE A 392 2.30 -14.64 -0.13
C ILE A 392 1.24 -13.85 0.66
N LEU A 393 0.52 -12.93 0.02
CA LEU A 393 -0.43 -12.05 0.69
C LEU A 393 -1.87 -12.52 0.52
N ILE A 394 -2.32 -12.66 -0.73
CA ILE A 394 -3.73 -12.96 -1.06
C ILE A 394 -4.01 -14.45 -1.27
N ALA A 395 -3.00 -15.32 -1.14
CA ALA A 395 -3.20 -16.76 -1.08
C ALA A 395 -3.92 -17.15 0.23
N PRO A 396 -4.65 -18.27 0.28
CA PRO A 396 -5.13 -18.84 1.53
C PRO A 396 -3.97 -19.00 2.52
N LYS A 397 -4.17 -18.59 3.78
CA LYS A 397 -3.14 -18.55 4.83
C LYS A 397 -2.00 -17.54 4.61
N GLY A 398 -2.11 -16.68 3.61
CA GLY A 398 -1.20 -15.55 3.38
C GLY A 398 -1.45 -14.40 4.36
N GLY A 399 -0.71 -13.30 4.16
CA GLY A 399 -0.77 -12.10 5.01
C GLY A 399 -2.16 -11.49 5.17
N VAL A 400 -2.99 -11.53 4.12
CA VAL A 400 -4.37 -11.03 4.19
C VAL A 400 -5.24 -11.91 5.08
N ASP A 401 -5.19 -13.22 4.87
CA ASP A 401 -5.97 -14.18 5.64
C ASP A 401 -5.54 -14.21 7.12
N SER A 402 -4.27 -13.96 7.43
CA SER A 402 -3.75 -13.92 8.80
C SER A 402 -4.12 -12.63 9.52
N LEU A 403 -3.86 -11.47 8.92
CA LEU A 403 -3.88 -10.19 9.63
C LEU A 403 -5.20 -9.40 9.49
N LEU A 404 -5.88 -9.48 8.35
CA LEU A 404 -7.11 -8.69 8.13
C LEU A 404 -8.35 -9.32 8.77
N SER A 405 -9.37 -8.50 9.01
CA SER A 405 -10.55 -8.86 9.78
C SER A 405 -11.44 -9.91 9.11
N SER A 406 -11.62 -9.83 7.79
CA SER A 406 -12.53 -10.71 7.06
C SER A 406 -11.84 -11.99 6.55
N THR A 407 -12.61 -12.95 6.06
CA THR A 407 -12.05 -14.07 5.30
C THR A 407 -11.36 -13.58 4.02
N ILE A 408 -10.41 -14.37 3.50
CA ILE A 408 -9.70 -14.06 2.26
C ILE A 408 -10.62 -13.94 1.04
N ASP A 409 -11.67 -14.77 0.96
CA ASP A 409 -12.66 -14.71 -0.11
C ASP A 409 -13.42 -13.37 -0.07
N ASN A 410 -13.80 -12.92 1.14
CA ASN A 410 -14.48 -11.65 1.32
C ASN A 410 -13.59 -10.45 0.98
N ALA A 411 -12.31 -10.50 1.36
CA ALA A 411 -11.33 -9.46 1.01
C ALA A 411 -11.12 -9.38 -0.52
N SER A 412 -11.10 -10.53 -1.19
CA SER A 412 -10.99 -10.61 -2.66
C SER A 412 -12.22 -10.01 -3.33
N VAL A 413 -13.43 -10.34 -2.85
CA VAL A 413 -14.68 -9.74 -3.36
C VAL A 413 -14.69 -8.22 -3.12
N LEU A 414 -14.26 -7.76 -1.95
CA LEU A 414 -14.16 -6.33 -1.65
C LEU A 414 -13.23 -5.60 -2.62
N ALA A 415 -12.05 -6.17 -2.92
CA ALA A 415 -11.13 -5.61 -3.89
C ALA A 415 -11.77 -5.49 -5.29
N VAL A 416 -12.52 -6.52 -5.73
CA VAL A 416 -13.25 -6.50 -7.00
C VAL A 416 -14.34 -5.43 -7.02
N LEU A 417 -15.18 -5.37 -5.98
CA LEU A 417 -16.23 -4.35 -5.86
C LEU A 417 -15.64 -2.93 -5.83
N GLY A 418 -14.53 -2.76 -5.11
CA GLY A 418 -13.80 -1.50 -5.02
C GLY A 418 -13.22 -1.06 -6.37
N LEU A 419 -12.61 -1.98 -7.12
CA LEU A 419 -12.10 -1.71 -8.47
C LEU A 419 -13.21 -1.34 -9.44
N GLN A 420 -14.38 -1.96 -9.33
CA GLN A 420 -15.51 -1.80 -10.25
C GLN A 420 -16.52 -0.74 -9.81
N SER A 421 -16.32 -0.11 -8.64
CA SER A 421 -17.21 0.91 -8.09
C SER A 421 -17.38 2.14 -8.99
N TYR A 422 -16.42 2.41 -9.87
CA TYR A 422 -16.52 3.36 -10.97
C TYR A 422 -15.63 2.93 -12.14
N GLY A 423 -15.94 3.44 -13.34
CA GLY A 423 -15.17 3.20 -14.55
C GLY A 423 -13.86 4.00 -14.62
N PHE A 424 -13.00 3.73 -15.61
CA PHE A 424 -11.72 4.43 -15.78
C PHE A 424 -11.89 5.95 -15.86
N ASN A 425 -12.85 6.44 -16.64
CA ASN A 425 -13.11 7.89 -16.72
C ASN A 425 -13.63 8.46 -15.41
N GLY A 426 -14.17 7.63 -14.51
CA GLY A 426 -14.53 7.99 -13.14
C GLY A 426 -13.32 8.23 -12.24
N ALA A 427 -12.22 7.52 -12.46
CA ALA A 427 -11.06 7.46 -11.57
C ALA A 427 -10.15 8.70 -11.60
N MET A 428 -10.42 9.69 -12.47
CA MET A 428 -9.64 10.93 -12.56
C MET A 428 -9.62 11.67 -11.21
N LEU A 429 -8.44 12.10 -10.74
CA LEU A 429 -8.26 12.71 -9.41
C LEU A 429 -9.27 13.83 -9.13
N ARG A 430 -9.37 14.81 -10.03
CA ARG A 430 -10.29 15.94 -9.89
C ARG A 430 -11.76 15.50 -9.83
N LYS A 431 -12.14 14.50 -10.63
CA LYS A 431 -13.49 13.95 -10.64
C LYS A 431 -13.80 13.19 -9.35
N GLN A 432 -12.85 12.44 -8.81
CA GLN A 432 -13.01 11.75 -7.52
C GLN A 432 -13.10 12.72 -6.33
N LEU A 433 -12.43 13.87 -6.40
CA LEU A 433 -12.57 14.93 -5.39
C LEU A 433 -13.94 15.61 -5.48
N GLU A 434 -14.39 15.94 -6.70
CA GLU A 434 -15.70 16.54 -6.96
C GLU A 434 -16.86 15.61 -6.58
N GLN A 435 -16.81 14.33 -6.99
CA GLN A 435 -17.86 13.35 -6.69
C GLN A 435 -18.07 13.14 -5.19
N ARG A 436 -17.01 13.27 -4.39
CA ARG A 436 -17.07 13.21 -2.93
C ARG A 436 -17.37 14.56 -2.29
N GLY A 437 -17.45 15.65 -3.06
CA GLY A 437 -17.70 17.02 -2.55
C GLY A 437 -16.57 17.57 -1.68
N VAL A 438 -15.33 17.17 -1.93
CA VAL A 438 -14.15 17.53 -1.11
C VAL A 438 -13.12 18.36 -1.89
N ASP A 439 -13.47 18.77 -3.11
CA ASP A 439 -12.62 19.56 -4.01
C ASP A 439 -12.48 21.04 -3.62
N ASP A 440 -13.46 21.61 -2.89
CA ASP A 440 -13.42 23.02 -2.47
C ASP A 440 -12.55 23.25 -1.21
N PRO A 441 -11.39 23.93 -1.31
CA PRO A 441 -10.53 24.25 -0.17
C PRO A 441 -11.15 25.28 0.80
N ASN A 442 -12.25 25.96 0.46
CA ASN A 442 -12.91 26.85 1.42
C ASN A 442 -13.83 26.08 2.37
N LEU A 443 -14.44 24.98 1.89
CA LEU A 443 -15.32 24.13 2.67
C LEU A 443 -14.56 23.11 3.51
N LEU A 444 -13.48 22.52 2.94
CA LEU A 444 -12.54 21.65 3.64
C LEU A 444 -11.11 22.20 3.49
N PRO A 445 -10.68 23.16 4.33
CA PRO A 445 -9.41 23.86 4.16
C PRO A 445 -8.18 23.01 4.39
N VAL A 446 -8.23 22.10 5.35
CA VAL A 446 -7.12 21.23 5.67
C VAL A 446 -7.36 19.87 5.01
N TYR A 447 -6.86 19.71 3.78
CA TYR A 447 -6.84 18.41 3.08
C TYR A 447 -5.50 18.19 2.35
N PRO A 448 -4.45 17.80 3.09
CA PRO A 448 -3.10 17.67 2.56
C PRO A 448 -2.98 16.78 1.32
N TYR A 449 -3.63 15.60 1.32
CA TYR A 449 -3.62 14.73 0.15
C TYR A 449 -4.17 15.43 -1.08
N ARG A 450 -5.36 16.08 -1.00
CA ARG A 450 -5.93 16.81 -2.15
C ARG A 450 -4.96 17.87 -2.66
N ASP A 451 -4.51 18.73 -1.77
CA ASP A 451 -3.77 19.93 -2.15
C ASP A 451 -2.40 19.58 -2.77
N ASP A 452 -1.76 18.51 -2.30
CA ASP A 452 -0.46 18.06 -2.79
C ASP A 452 -0.60 17.14 -4.00
N ALA A 453 -1.61 16.25 -4.02
CA ALA A 453 -1.87 15.37 -5.15
C ALA A 453 -2.20 16.17 -6.42
N LEU A 454 -2.94 17.28 -6.29
CA LEU A 454 -3.23 18.16 -7.42
C LEU A 454 -1.97 18.81 -8.00
N LEU A 455 -0.99 19.18 -7.17
CA LEU A 455 0.29 19.71 -7.65
C LEU A 455 1.07 18.68 -8.46
N VAL A 456 1.15 17.44 -7.95
CA VAL A 456 1.85 16.34 -8.63
C VAL A 456 1.10 15.95 -9.90
N TRP A 457 -0.23 15.88 -9.85
CA TRP A 457 -1.08 15.61 -11.01
C TRP A 457 -0.85 16.63 -12.11
N ASP A 458 -0.87 17.93 -11.79
CA ASP A 458 -0.70 19.00 -12.79
C ASP A 458 0.71 18.97 -13.42
N ALA A 459 1.74 18.63 -12.63
CA ALA A 459 3.10 18.43 -13.14
C ALA A 459 3.20 17.25 -14.11
N ILE A 460 2.57 16.11 -13.78
CA ILE A 460 2.50 14.92 -14.66
C ILE A 460 1.67 15.24 -15.92
N HIS A 461 0.52 15.91 -15.76
CA HIS A 461 -0.35 16.28 -16.88
C HIS A 461 0.40 17.15 -17.88
N GLN A 462 1.11 18.17 -17.41
CA GLN A 462 1.92 19.03 -18.26
C GLN A 462 3.04 18.25 -18.96
N TRP A 463 3.70 17.33 -18.26
CA TRP A 463 4.73 16.45 -18.85
C TRP A 463 4.17 15.58 -19.97
N VAL A 464 3.05 14.90 -19.71
CA VAL A 464 2.37 14.04 -20.69
C VAL A 464 1.89 14.86 -21.89
N SER A 465 1.30 16.03 -21.64
CA SER A 465 0.85 16.96 -22.67
C SER A 465 2.01 17.43 -23.54
N ASP A 466 3.10 17.93 -22.94
CA ASP A 466 4.28 18.39 -23.66
C ASP A 466 4.89 17.26 -24.50
N TYR A 467 4.99 16.04 -23.93
CA TYR A 467 5.55 14.88 -24.62
C TYR A 467 4.67 14.42 -25.80
N LEU A 468 3.36 14.24 -25.60
CA LEU A 468 2.49 13.72 -26.65
C LEU A 468 2.28 14.73 -27.79
N ASN A 469 2.30 16.03 -27.51
CA ASN A 469 2.26 17.09 -28.52
C ASN A 469 3.51 17.10 -29.43
N LEU A 470 4.62 16.44 -29.05
CA LEU A 470 5.75 16.25 -29.98
C LEU A 470 5.41 15.29 -31.13
N TYR A 471 4.49 14.35 -30.88
CA TYR A 471 4.22 13.20 -31.74
C TYR A 471 2.86 13.26 -32.43
N TYR A 472 1.87 13.93 -31.82
CA TYR A 472 0.54 14.14 -32.37
C TYR A 472 0.22 15.64 -32.37
N SER A 473 -0.12 16.21 -33.53
CA SER A 473 -0.46 17.64 -33.65
C SER A 473 -1.96 17.93 -33.70
N ARG A 474 -2.78 16.87 -33.85
CA ARG A 474 -4.25 16.93 -34.03
C ARG A 474 -4.88 15.58 -33.76
N ASP A 475 -6.17 15.59 -33.47
CA ASP A 475 -6.96 14.40 -33.12
C ASP A 475 -6.96 13.33 -34.23
N GLU A 476 -6.91 13.72 -35.50
CA GLU A 476 -6.90 12.76 -36.60
C GLU A 476 -5.65 11.87 -36.60
N GLU A 477 -4.53 12.35 -36.06
CA GLU A 477 -3.29 11.55 -35.96
C GLU A 477 -3.39 10.50 -34.85
N VAL A 478 -4.10 10.82 -33.77
CA VAL A 478 -4.44 9.87 -32.69
C VAL A 478 -5.40 8.80 -33.18
N GLN A 479 -6.41 9.20 -33.96
CA GLN A 479 -7.38 8.28 -34.55
C GLN A 479 -6.74 7.37 -35.63
N ALA A 480 -5.77 7.89 -36.39
CA ALA A 480 -5.06 7.15 -37.42
C ALA A 480 -4.01 6.16 -36.87
N ASP A 481 -3.61 6.30 -35.60
CA ASP A 481 -2.63 5.41 -34.97
C ASP A 481 -3.24 4.04 -34.63
N ARG A 482 -3.03 3.07 -35.52
CA ARG A 482 -3.58 1.72 -35.39
C ARG A 482 -3.06 0.96 -34.16
N ARG A 483 -1.82 1.23 -33.72
CA ARG A 483 -1.25 0.57 -32.54
C ARG A 483 -1.87 1.11 -31.27
N LEU A 484 -2.08 2.42 -31.21
CA LEU A 484 -2.83 3.05 -30.12
C LEU A 484 -4.28 2.57 -30.05
N GLN A 485 -4.98 2.48 -31.18
CA GLN A 485 -6.37 1.99 -31.19
C GLN A 485 -6.46 0.51 -30.82
N ALA A 486 -5.50 -0.33 -31.25
CA ALA A 486 -5.43 -1.73 -30.85
C ALA A 486 -5.12 -1.90 -29.36
N TRP A 487 -4.24 -1.06 -28.81
CA TRP A 487 -3.96 -0.99 -27.38
C TRP A 487 -5.22 -0.64 -26.57
N ALA A 488 -5.93 0.42 -26.96
CA ALA A 488 -7.18 0.82 -26.31
C ALA A 488 -8.26 -0.28 -26.41
N GLY A 489 -8.37 -0.93 -27.57
CA GLY A 489 -9.29 -2.05 -27.79
C GLY A 489 -9.00 -3.23 -26.85
N GLU A 490 -7.73 -3.60 -26.67
CA GLU A 490 -7.35 -4.68 -25.76
C GLU A 490 -7.55 -4.30 -24.28
N VAL A 491 -7.34 -3.03 -23.91
CA VAL A 491 -7.60 -2.53 -22.55
C VAL A 491 -9.05 -2.78 -22.12
N MET A 492 -10.02 -2.57 -23.02
CA MET A 492 -11.44 -2.78 -22.73
C MET A 492 -11.92 -4.22 -22.92
N ALA A 493 -11.22 -5.02 -23.72
CA ALA A 493 -11.72 -6.31 -24.19
C ALA A 493 -12.04 -7.27 -23.03
N PHE A 494 -13.11 -8.06 -23.19
CA PHE A 494 -13.50 -9.08 -22.21
C PHE A 494 -12.46 -10.20 -22.09
N ASP A 495 -11.78 -10.53 -23.18
CA ASP A 495 -10.63 -11.43 -23.26
C ASP A 495 -9.29 -10.69 -23.24
N GLY A 496 -9.29 -9.41 -22.84
CA GLY A 496 -8.13 -8.58 -22.56
C GLY A 496 -8.12 -8.03 -21.13
N ALA A 497 -7.80 -6.75 -20.96
CA ALA A 497 -7.56 -6.20 -19.62
C ALA A 497 -8.82 -5.88 -18.79
N ARG A 498 -10.02 -5.93 -19.40
CA ARG A 498 -11.32 -5.72 -18.74
C ARG A 498 -11.46 -4.39 -17.99
N VAL A 499 -10.82 -3.32 -18.48
CA VAL A 499 -10.96 -1.99 -17.88
C VAL A 499 -12.24 -1.33 -18.40
N PRO A 500 -13.28 -1.13 -17.56
CA PRO A 500 -14.54 -0.55 -18.00
C PRO A 500 -14.39 0.97 -18.23
N ASP A 501 -15.21 1.52 -19.12
CA ASP A 501 -15.30 2.98 -19.35
C ASP A 501 -13.96 3.61 -19.73
N PHE A 502 -13.15 2.91 -20.52
CA PHE A 502 -11.90 3.41 -21.09
C PHE A 502 -12.13 3.91 -22.52
N GLY A 503 -11.98 5.21 -22.75
CA GLY A 503 -12.18 5.87 -24.05
C GLY A 503 -13.37 6.82 -24.02
N GLU A 504 -13.58 7.52 -25.14
CA GLU A 504 -14.70 8.46 -25.34
C GLU A 504 -15.92 7.74 -25.95
N ASP A 505 -15.67 6.78 -26.87
CA ASP A 505 -16.68 5.98 -27.57
C ASP A 505 -16.09 4.62 -27.97
N GLY A 506 -15.62 3.84 -26.99
CA GLY A 506 -14.94 2.56 -27.23
C GLY A 506 -13.59 2.70 -27.96
N GLY A 507 -12.93 3.84 -27.80
CA GLY A 507 -11.64 4.16 -28.40
C GLY A 507 -11.14 5.54 -27.98
N ILE A 508 -9.93 5.88 -28.42
CA ILE A 508 -9.27 7.17 -28.12
C ILE A 508 -9.47 8.08 -29.33
N ARG A 509 -10.27 9.15 -29.19
CA ARG A 509 -10.63 10.03 -30.31
C ARG A 509 -9.84 11.32 -30.31
N THR A 510 -9.57 11.86 -29.13
CA THR A 510 -8.89 13.14 -28.97
C THR A 510 -7.52 12.99 -28.33
N LEU A 511 -6.62 13.91 -28.69
CA LEU A 511 -5.32 14.03 -28.02
C LEU A 511 -5.50 14.43 -26.55
N GLU A 512 -6.48 15.26 -26.24
CA GLU A 512 -6.83 15.65 -24.88
C GLU A 512 -7.21 14.44 -24.02
N TYR A 513 -8.06 13.54 -24.53
CA TYR A 513 -8.41 12.30 -23.83
C TYR A 513 -7.16 11.43 -23.60
N LEU A 514 -6.32 11.25 -24.62
CA LEU A 514 -5.07 10.49 -24.48
C LEU A 514 -4.17 11.07 -23.39
N ILE A 515 -4.00 12.39 -23.35
CA ILE A 515 -3.22 13.08 -22.31
C ILE A 515 -3.80 12.79 -20.92
N ASN A 516 -5.12 12.94 -20.74
CA ASN A 516 -5.77 12.70 -19.46
C ASN A 516 -5.67 11.23 -19.02
N ALA A 517 -5.88 10.29 -19.94
CA ALA A 517 -5.80 8.85 -19.66
C ALA A 517 -4.37 8.44 -19.25
N VAL A 518 -3.35 8.92 -19.98
CA VAL A 518 -1.95 8.63 -19.66
C VAL A 518 -1.51 9.31 -18.36
N THR A 519 -2.00 10.52 -18.10
CA THR A 519 -1.79 11.21 -16.82
C THR A 519 -2.32 10.38 -15.66
N LEU A 520 -3.54 9.85 -15.76
CA LEU A 520 -4.12 8.98 -14.73
C LEU A 520 -3.28 7.73 -14.52
N ILE A 521 -2.86 7.04 -15.58
CA ILE A 521 -2.04 5.82 -15.46
C ILE A 521 -0.71 6.12 -14.75
N ILE A 522 -0.01 7.19 -15.15
CA ILE A 522 1.28 7.57 -14.55
C ILE A 522 1.09 8.04 -13.10
N PHE A 523 0.08 8.87 -12.83
CA PHE A 523 -0.23 9.32 -11.48
C PHE A 523 -0.56 8.13 -10.56
N THR A 524 -1.36 7.18 -11.04
CA THR A 524 -1.73 6.00 -10.24
C THR A 524 -0.52 5.10 -9.97
N ALA A 525 0.34 4.91 -10.97
CA ALA A 525 1.55 4.10 -10.86
C ALA A 525 2.64 4.71 -9.97
N SER A 526 2.56 6.00 -9.68
CA SER A 526 3.57 6.74 -8.91
C SER A 526 2.96 7.37 -7.65
N ALA A 527 2.42 8.58 -7.78
CA ALA A 527 1.97 9.42 -6.69
C ALA A 527 0.81 8.81 -5.88
N GLN A 528 -0.20 8.23 -6.54
CA GLN A 528 -1.32 7.61 -5.82
C GLN A 528 -0.84 6.44 -4.97
N HIS A 529 -0.06 5.53 -5.57
CA HIS A 529 0.52 4.40 -4.87
C HIS A 529 1.39 4.87 -3.70
N ALA A 530 2.27 5.85 -3.90
CA ALA A 530 3.09 6.41 -2.83
C ALA A 530 2.24 6.93 -1.65
N ALA A 531 1.16 7.66 -1.94
CA ALA A 531 0.27 8.24 -0.94
C ALA A 531 -0.49 7.21 -0.10
N VAL A 532 -0.72 5.99 -0.60
CA VAL A 532 -1.43 4.93 0.14
C VAL A 532 -0.52 3.78 0.61
N ASN A 533 0.68 3.64 0.05
CA ASN A 533 1.63 2.58 0.43
C ASN A 533 2.55 3.01 1.57
N PHE A 534 3.27 4.13 1.42
CA PHE A 534 4.30 4.53 2.39
C PHE A 534 3.81 4.91 3.78
N PRO A 535 2.58 5.41 3.98
CA PRO A 535 2.02 5.58 5.33
C PRO A 535 1.91 4.26 6.13
N GLN A 536 1.91 3.09 5.48
CA GLN A 536 1.87 1.80 6.18
C GLN A 536 2.97 1.69 7.23
N LYS A 537 4.20 2.09 6.89
CA LYS A 537 5.32 2.07 7.83
C LYS A 537 5.09 3.01 9.01
N ASP A 538 4.76 4.26 8.73
CA ASP A 538 4.78 5.31 9.76
C ASP A 538 3.52 5.34 10.64
N ILE A 539 2.40 4.82 10.12
CA ILE A 539 1.10 4.89 10.75
C ILE A 539 0.60 3.49 11.10
N MET A 540 0.55 2.59 10.11
CA MET A 540 -0.11 1.28 10.26
C MET A 540 0.75 0.25 10.98
N SER A 541 2.06 0.47 11.15
CA SER A 541 2.92 -0.47 11.86
C SER A 541 2.65 -0.53 13.36
N TYR A 542 2.06 0.51 13.95
CA TYR A 542 1.64 0.51 15.35
C TYR A 542 0.19 0.05 15.47
N ALA A 543 0.02 -1.24 15.81
CA ALA A 543 -1.28 -1.90 15.81
C ALA A 543 -2.39 -1.18 16.61
N PRO A 544 -2.15 -0.55 17.79
CA PRO A 544 -3.20 0.20 18.48
C PRO A 544 -3.73 1.42 17.72
N ALA A 545 -2.91 2.04 16.86
CA ALA A 545 -3.34 3.17 16.04
C ALA A 545 -4.22 2.74 14.87
N VAL A 546 -3.82 1.69 14.16
CA VAL A 546 -4.54 1.18 12.98
C VAL A 546 -4.54 -0.35 13.00
N PRO A 547 -5.40 -1.01 13.79
CA PRO A 547 -5.40 -2.46 13.82
C PRO A 547 -5.94 -3.02 12.51
N LEU A 548 -5.29 -4.04 11.94
CA LEU A 548 -5.80 -4.70 10.73
C LEU A 548 -7.00 -5.62 11.02
N ALA A 549 -7.20 -6.00 12.28
CA ALA A 549 -8.37 -6.73 12.73
C ALA A 549 -8.83 -6.34 14.14
N GLY A 550 -10.13 -6.50 14.39
CA GLY A 550 -10.72 -6.45 15.73
C GLY A 550 -10.90 -7.85 16.33
N TYR A 551 -10.80 -7.95 17.66
CA TYR A 551 -10.85 -9.24 18.38
C TYR A 551 -12.00 -9.34 19.40
N LEU A 552 -12.90 -8.36 19.40
CA LEU A 552 -14.17 -8.40 20.12
C LEU A 552 -15.34 -7.97 19.21
N PRO A 553 -16.56 -8.48 19.40
CA PRO A 553 -17.71 -7.99 18.65
C PRO A 553 -18.13 -6.59 19.13
N SER A 554 -18.74 -5.80 18.24
CA SER A 554 -19.29 -4.48 18.60
C SER A 554 -20.46 -4.55 19.59
N SER A 555 -21.03 -5.74 19.85
CA SER A 555 -22.10 -5.94 20.84
C SER A 555 -21.68 -5.63 22.28
N ILE A 556 -20.38 -5.55 22.57
CA ILE A 556 -19.86 -5.10 23.87
C ILE A 556 -20.25 -3.63 24.15
N LEU A 557 -20.40 -2.82 23.10
CA LEU A 557 -20.78 -1.41 23.17
C LEU A 557 -22.19 -1.16 23.72
N LYS A 558 -23.00 -2.20 23.94
CA LYS A 558 -24.33 -2.08 24.59
C LYS A 558 -24.22 -1.82 26.10
N GLY A 559 -23.08 -2.17 26.70
CA GLY A 559 -22.81 -2.00 28.13
C GLY A 559 -21.77 -0.92 28.41
N GLU A 560 -21.34 -0.86 29.67
CA GLU A 560 -20.15 -0.08 30.04
C GLU A 560 -18.90 -0.77 29.49
N VAL A 561 -18.05 -0.02 28.79
CA VAL A 561 -16.80 -0.51 28.21
C VAL A 561 -15.65 -0.19 29.16
N SER A 562 -14.94 -1.23 29.60
CA SER A 562 -13.75 -1.10 30.45
C SER A 562 -12.47 -0.92 29.63
N GLU A 563 -11.36 -0.62 30.31
CA GLU A 563 -10.03 -0.63 29.70
C GLU A 563 -9.67 -2.01 29.14
N GLN A 564 -10.02 -3.07 29.86
CA GLN A 564 -9.72 -4.43 29.42
C GLN A 564 -10.50 -4.78 28.15
N ASP A 565 -11.77 -4.38 28.05
CA ASP A 565 -12.55 -4.57 26.81
C ASP A 565 -11.89 -3.84 25.62
N TYR A 566 -11.31 -2.66 25.85
CA TYR A 566 -10.57 -1.96 24.81
C TYR A 566 -9.28 -2.68 24.42
N LEU A 567 -8.51 -3.19 25.38
CA LEU A 567 -7.29 -3.99 25.09
C LEU A 567 -7.61 -5.33 24.41
N ASP A 568 -8.75 -5.94 24.75
CA ASP A 568 -9.22 -7.20 24.15
C ASP A 568 -9.76 -7.00 22.71
N LEU A 569 -10.20 -5.78 22.36
CA LEU A 569 -10.50 -5.43 20.96
C LEU A 569 -9.23 -5.42 20.10
N LEU A 570 -8.11 -4.97 20.66
CA LEU A 570 -6.84 -4.81 19.95
C LEU A 570 -6.19 -6.16 19.61
N PRO A 571 -5.29 -6.20 18.61
CA PRO A 571 -4.66 -7.44 18.21
C PRO A 571 -3.82 -8.07 19.31
N PRO A 572 -3.89 -9.40 19.49
CA PRO A 572 -2.88 -10.14 20.26
C PRO A 572 -1.47 -9.80 19.77
N LEU A 573 -0.50 -9.85 20.68
CA LEU A 573 0.85 -9.31 20.43
C LEU A 573 1.56 -9.99 19.23
N GLU A 574 1.31 -11.26 18.98
CA GLU A 574 1.85 -11.97 17.82
C GLU A 574 1.26 -11.47 16.49
N GLN A 575 -0.01 -11.09 16.48
CA GLN A 575 -0.67 -10.52 15.30
C GLN A 575 -0.21 -9.07 15.08
N ALA A 576 -0.04 -8.31 16.16
CA ALA A 576 0.55 -6.98 16.10
C ALA A 576 2.00 -7.00 15.60
N GLN A 577 2.81 -7.99 16.01
CA GLN A 577 4.17 -8.17 15.48
C GLN A 577 4.15 -8.54 13.99
N GLY A 578 3.24 -9.42 13.56
CA GLY A 578 3.02 -9.74 12.15
C GLY A 578 2.65 -8.51 11.32
N GLN A 579 1.74 -7.68 11.82
CA GLN A 579 1.34 -6.41 11.21
C GLN A 579 2.52 -5.43 11.11
N LEU A 580 3.28 -5.23 12.19
CA LEU A 580 4.50 -4.41 12.17
C LEU A 580 5.46 -4.87 11.06
N ASN A 581 5.76 -6.17 11.02
CA ASN A 581 6.71 -6.71 10.05
C ASN A 581 6.25 -6.48 8.61
N LEU A 582 4.96 -6.73 8.32
CA LEU A 582 4.41 -6.55 6.97
C LEU A 582 4.41 -5.07 6.55
N THR A 583 3.74 -4.22 7.33
CA THR A 583 3.53 -2.80 6.97
C THR A 583 4.83 -1.99 6.96
N TYR A 584 5.79 -2.33 7.83
CA TYR A 584 7.13 -1.74 7.78
C TYR A 584 7.87 -2.11 6.50
N LEU A 585 7.81 -3.38 6.07
CA LEU A 585 8.48 -3.83 4.86
C LEU A 585 7.91 -3.12 3.62
N LEU A 586 6.58 -3.13 3.49
CA LEU A 586 5.88 -2.53 2.35
C LEU A 586 6.12 -1.02 2.26
N GLY A 587 6.18 -0.32 3.40
CA GLY A 587 6.45 1.12 3.47
C GLY A 587 7.93 1.54 3.50
N SER A 588 8.90 0.63 3.30
CA SER A 588 10.34 0.94 3.44
C SER A 588 11.16 0.93 2.14
N VAL A 589 10.63 0.38 1.04
CA VAL A 589 11.39 0.23 -0.21
C VAL A 589 11.03 1.36 -1.18
N TYR A 590 11.91 2.35 -1.28
CA TYR A 590 11.83 3.43 -2.28
C TYR A 590 12.78 3.13 -3.44
N TYR A 591 12.29 2.41 -4.46
CA TYR A 591 13.05 2.07 -5.65
C TYR A 591 12.56 2.89 -6.85
N THR A 592 13.50 3.47 -7.61
CA THR A 592 13.27 4.50 -8.65
C THR A 592 12.68 5.80 -8.09
N LYS A 593 12.53 6.82 -8.94
CA LYS A 593 11.95 8.10 -8.56
C LYS A 593 11.21 8.75 -9.73
N LEU A 594 10.04 9.34 -9.46
CA LEU A 594 9.23 10.02 -10.46
C LEU A 594 10.04 11.14 -11.16
N GLY A 595 9.99 11.15 -12.49
CA GLY A 595 10.76 12.10 -13.32
C GLY A 595 12.22 11.71 -13.56
N GLU A 596 12.74 10.66 -12.91
CA GLU A 596 14.08 10.14 -13.18
C GLU A 596 14.02 8.95 -14.14
N TYR A 597 14.22 9.22 -15.44
CA TYR A 597 14.32 8.18 -16.47
C TYR A 597 15.78 7.75 -16.68
N SER A 598 16.01 6.49 -17.07
CA SER A 598 17.35 5.98 -17.34
C SER A 598 18.08 6.76 -18.45
N LYS A 599 19.41 6.77 -18.38
CA LYS A 599 20.23 7.51 -19.35
C LYS A 599 19.99 7.01 -20.77
N ASN A 600 19.70 7.93 -21.69
CA ASN A 600 19.37 7.65 -23.10
C ASN A 600 18.07 6.84 -23.29
N HIS A 601 17.18 6.78 -22.29
CA HIS A 601 15.86 6.16 -22.42
C HIS A 601 15.08 6.76 -23.60
N PHE A 602 14.98 8.09 -23.62
CA PHE A 602 14.48 8.83 -24.76
C PHE A 602 15.63 9.16 -25.70
N THR A 603 15.58 8.64 -26.93
CA THR A 603 16.58 8.90 -27.98
C THR A 603 16.21 10.10 -28.87
N ASP A 604 14.94 10.52 -28.89
CA ASP A 604 14.55 11.77 -29.53
C ASP A 604 15.05 12.97 -28.71
N SER A 605 16.03 13.68 -29.27
CA SER A 605 16.65 14.85 -28.66
C SER A 605 15.67 15.95 -28.22
N LYS A 606 14.46 16.01 -28.80
CA LYS A 606 13.43 17.00 -28.43
C LYS A 606 12.75 16.69 -27.10
N VAL A 607 12.79 15.44 -26.64
CA VAL A 607 12.20 15.05 -25.36
C VAL A 607 13.02 15.59 -24.19
N LYS A 608 14.34 15.67 -24.35
CA LYS A 608 15.26 16.12 -23.29
C LYS A 608 14.85 17.44 -22.61
N PRO A 609 14.64 18.57 -23.33
CA PRO A 609 14.23 19.81 -22.68
C PRO A 609 12.85 19.73 -22.00
N LEU A 610 11.94 18.89 -22.48
CA LEU A 610 10.63 18.69 -21.86
C LEU A 610 10.76 17.90 -20.54
N LEU A 611 11.65 16.89 -20.52
CA LEU A 611 11.95 16.14 -19.31
C LEU A 611 12.64 17.03 -18.27
N GLU A 612 13.59 17.87 -18.68
CA GLU A 612 14.23 18.85 -17.79
C GLU A 612 13.20 19.79 -17.16
N LYS A 613 12.22 20.27 -17.95
CA LYS A 613 11.09 21.07 -17.45
C LYS A 613 10.21 20.30 -16.47
N PHE A 614 9.91 19.02 -16.73
CA PHE A 614 9.15 18.19 -15.80
C PHE A 614 9.87 18.04 -14.45
N GLN A 615 11.17 17.77 -14.48
CA GLN A 615 12.00 17.66 -13.28
C GLN A 615 12.07 18.98 -12.50
N GLU A 616 12.16 20.12 -13.18
CA GLU A 616 12.08 21.44 -12.55
C GLU A 616 10.73 21.68 -11.89
N ASN A 617 9.62 21.33 -12.57
CA ASN A 617 8.28 21.43 -11.99
C ASN A 617 8.14 20.56 -10.73
N LEU A 618 8.65 19.33 -10.72
CA LEU A 618 8.66 18.47 -9.53
C LEU A 618 9.46 19.10 -8.38
N ASN A 619 10.60 19.75 -8.65
CA ASN A 619 11.35 20.46 -7.60
C ASN A 619 10.57 21.65 -7.03
N GLN A 620 9.78 22.35 -7.86
CA GLN A 620 8.89 23.43 -7.38
C GLN A 620 7.73 22.88 -6.53
N VAL A 621 7.18 21.72 -6.90
CA VAL A 621 6.18 21.01 -6.10
C VAL A 621 6.74 20.61 -4.73
N GLU A 622 7.94 20.01 -4.68
CA GLU A 622 8.64 19.68 -3.44
C GLU A 622 8.74 20.90 -2.51
N ALA A 623 9.28 22.01 -3.03
CA ALA A 623 9.45 23.25 -2.25
C ALA A 623 8.11 23.80 -1.72
N THR A 624 7.04 23.69 -2.53
CA THR A 624 5.69 24.12 -2.13
C THR A 624 5.15 23.25 -0.99
N ILE A 625 5.32 21.93 -1.07
CA ILE A 625 4.87 20.98 -0.04
C ILE A 625 5.67 21.18 1.26
N GLU A 626 7.00 21.33 1.17
CA GLU A 626 7.83 21.66 2.34
C GLU A 626 7.36 22.97 3.01
N GLN A 627 7.06 24.00 2.22
CA GLN A 627 6.53 25.25 2.74
C GLN A 627 5.18 25.05 3.48
N ARG A 628 4.28 24.25 2.92
CA ARG A 628 2.98 23.91 3.54
C ARG A 628 3.18 23.18 4.87
N ASN A 629 4.15 22.27 4.93
CA ASN A 629 4.43 21.45 6.11
C ASN A 629 4.95 22.24 7.33
N PHE A 630 5.34 23.52 7.17
CA PHE A 630 5.60 24.40 8.32
C PHE A 630 4.32 24.86 9.05
N ASN A 631 3.16 24.83 8.37
CA ASN A 631 1.90 25.42 8.87
C ASN A 631 0.78 24.39 9.09
N ARG A 632 1.05 23.11 8.86
CA ARG A 632 0.12 21.98 9.09
C ARG A 632 0.90 20.78 9.64
N PRO A 633 0.26 19.79 10.29
CA PRO A 633 0.93 18.55 10.63
C PRO A 633 1.57 17.91 9.39
N GLN A 634 2.82 17.50 9.49
CA GLN A 634 3.64 17.13 8.34
C GLN A 634 2.97 16.01 7.52
N TYR A 635 2.83 16.24 6.21
CA TYR A 635 2.40 15.25 5.24
C TYR A 635 3.49 15.13 4.16
N ARG A 636 4.18 13.98 4.14
CA ARG A 636 5.42 13.78 3.33
C ARG A 636 5.26 12.84 2.14
N TYR A 637 4.17 12.08 2.09
CA TYR A 637 4.00 10.96 1.16
C TYR A 637 3.82 11.38 -0.30
N LEU A 638 3.64 12.68 -0.56
CA LEU A 638 3.56 13.27 -1.90
C LEU A 638 4.69 14.27 -2.19
N LEU A 639 5.75 14.30 -1.38
CA LEU A 639 7.00 14.96 -1.78
C LEU A 639 7.57 14.21 -3.00
N PRO A 640 7.76 14.86 -4.17
CA PRO A 640 8.35 14.21 -5.34
C PRO A 640 9.67 13.46 -5.07
N SER A 641 10.46 13.86 -4.07
CA SER A 641 11.65 13.13 -3.62
C SER A 641 11.36 11.73 -3.06
N GLN A 642 10.13 11.47 -2.62
CA GLN A 642 9.65 10.23 -2.00
C GLN A 642 8.61 9.50 -2.86
N ILE A 643 8.44 9.88 -4.13
CA ILE A 643 7.52 9.20 -5.06
C ILE A 643 8.34 8.34 -6.04
N PRO A 644 8.26 7.00 -5.97
CA PRO A 644 8.78 6.10 -7.00
C PRO A 644 8.16 6.36 -8.37
N GLN A 645 8.84 5.92 -9.42
CA GLN A 645 8.30 6.03 -10.78
C GLN A 645 7.20 5.00 -11.07
N SER A 646 7.20 3.87 -10.36
CA SER A 646 6.31 2.72 -10.54
C SER A 646 5.87 2.09 -9.22
N ILE A 647 4.93 1.15 -9.31
CA ILE A 647 4.54 0.25 -8.21
C ILE A 647 5.50 -0.93 -8.19
N ASN A 648 6.32 -1.06 -7.14
CA ASN A 648 7.36 -2.10 -7.07
C ASN A 648 7.59 -2.65 -5.65
N ILE A 649 6.75 -2.27 -4.69
CA ILE A 649 6.69 -2.85 -3.34
C ILE A 649 5.24 -2.98 -2.93
#